data_AF-A0A2E7EH95-F1
#
_entry.id   AF-A0A2E7EH95-F1
#
_cell.length_a   1.000
_cell.length_b   1.000
_cell.length_c   1.000
_cell.angle_alpha   90.00
_cell.angle_beta   90.00
_cell.angle_gamma   90.00
#
_symmetry.space_group_name_H-M   'P 1'
#
loop_
_entity.id
_entity.type
_entity.pdbx_description
1 polymer ?
#
loop_
_entity_poly.entity_id
_entity_poly.type
_entity_poly.pdbx_seq_one_letter_code
_entity_poly.pdbx_strand_id
1 'polypeptide(L)'
;MTNKKRRRGEYRHRATFESLEGRELLAADLSLSLSVRENFIPGIPVLVHAALQDANGTIDRDAWDGTVKLSSNGETVAAEPLRLVNGRGSTLITIEDAQPFSLEARLGDSYLAETQLTPVDASNLPTLSGDLTTDTTISGVVRITDDLTIPEQVTLTLSAGSLLLLEGVTSGEDGTQIEVYGELKSLGTASSPVTLTASNANKTWGEIDVQGGTASLENTIVTRAGSSPRGGHTSTGPAFRLRSDGTLSLTDSVVSDIRGKILQSSSGELHLTNTLLTRAVMGPEINNTGLEMRDSWIVDMAGRFHHNGKVDDNDGIYLHSQADNQTITLSDSVVAIVQDDAIDTLGSEVLIQNTIVRDADDKAISVFNGEVIVNDSLLVNSDIGIETKGSGSSTPDTRVNNTTIANVNRAIRARDKGSPDPNVVITYDITNSILHVNEGGVAVATDYAPEDLHINYSLLPQSWDHAGSGEGNINGAPLFVAPNLNDFHLQPNSPAIDAGMPDRVDDDGSRLDLGFYALGLAALPGDLNQDTKVDTHDIDRLCKGIKAQSQDSAFDLNDSGDIDLDDYDYLVRVILGTGPGDANLDGVFDSSDLVQVFQRGEYEDNQTANSGWSEGDWNCDGEFNSSDLVVAFQGGDYQVATSTRPEIRSSDLAAAIEADTHKQKSTGTA
;
A
#
# COMPACT_ATOMS: atom_id res chain seq x y z
N MET A 1 23.65 11.48 29.01
CA MET A 1 24.18 10.16 28.61
C MET A 1 22.99 9.38 28.08
N THR A 2 22.80 9.02 26.81
CA THR A 2 23.57 8.98 25.57
C THR A 2 22.57 9.19 24.43
N ASN A 3 22.90 10.06 23.47
CA ASN A 3 22.15 10.27 22.23
C ASN A 3 21.95 8.94 21.47
N LYS A 4 20.72 8.44 21.35
CA LYS A 4 20.36 7.53 20.25
C LYS A 4 19.92 8.39 19.06
N LYS A 5 20.89 8.94 18.34
CA LYS A 5 20.67 9.20 16.91
C LYS A 5 20.47 7.82 16.28
N ARG A 6 19.22 7.47 15.94
CA ARG A 6 18.93 6.35 15.05
C ARG A 6 19.71 6.60 13.75
N ARG A 7 20.51 5.64 13.30
CA ARG A 7 21.30 5.78 12.08
C ARG A 7 20.32 5.83 10.90
N ARG A 8 20.19 7.01 10.27
CA ARG A 8 19.78 7.14 8.86
C ARG A 8 20.74 6.27 8.05
N GLY A 9 20.28 5.20 7.41
CA GLY A 9 21.13 4.40 6.51
C GLY A 9 21.04 2.88 6.61
N GLU A 10 20.24 2.30 7.50
CA GLU A 10 19.84 0.89 7.35
C GLU A 10 18.46 0.88 6.70
N TYR A 11 18.44 0.68 5.37
CA TYR A 11 17.23 0.33 4.62
C TYR A 11 16.53 -0.76 5.41
N ARG A 12 15.33 -0.47 5.94
CA ARG A 12 14.54 -1.46 6.65
C ARG A 12 14.02 -2.45 5.61
N HIS A 13 14.85 -3.41 5.25
CA HIS A 13 14.32 -4.74 4.97
C HIS A 13 13.63 -5.19 6.26
N ARG A 14 12.31 -4.94 6.38
CA ARG A 14 11.47 -5.85 7.15
C ARG A 14 11.50 -7.18 6.41
N ALA A 15 12.58 -7.92 6.65
CA ALA A 15 12.72 -9.31 6.27
C ALA A 15 11.84 -10.10 7.25
N THR A 16 10.59 -10.27 6.85
CA THR A 16 9.70 -11.39 7.18
C THR A 16 8.57 -11.26 6.16
N PHE A 17 8.90 -11.68 4.94
CA PHE A 17 7.95 -11.87 3.87
C PHE A 17 7.20 -13.16 4.18
N GLU A 18 6.17 -13.07 5.02
CA GLU A 18 5.18 -14.13 5.02
C GLU A 18 4.44 -14.02 3.68
N SER A 19 4.33 -15.18 3.03
CA SER A 19 3.58 -15.42 1.80
C SER A 19 2.15 -14.87 1.92
N LEU A 20 1.52 -14.58 0.79
CA LEU A 20 0.06 -14.33 0.67
C LEU A 20 -0.81 -15.53 1.15
N GLU A 21 -0.24 -16.49 1.90
CA GLU A 21 -0.85 -17.75 2.36
C GLU A 21 -1.88 -17.57 3.49
N GLY A 22 -2.48 -16.39 3.64
CA GLY A 22 -3.42 -16.13 4.75
C GLY A 22 -4.44 -15.01 4.52
N ARG A 23 -4.66 -14.57 3.27
CA ARG A 23 -5.79 -13.70 2.94
C ARG A 23 -6.61 -14.31 1.81
N GLU A 24 -7.72 -14.93 2.15
CA GLU A 24 -8.85 -15.05 1.22
C GLU A 24 -9.61 -13.72 1.24
N LEU A 25 -9.14 -12.81 0.39
CA LEU A 25 -9.94 -11.68 -0.07
C LEU A 25 -11.01 -12.25 -0.99
N LEU A 26 -12.28 -11.93 -0.72
CA LEU A 26 -13.45 -12.18 -1.57
C LEU A 26 -13.04 -12.30 -3.04
N ALA A 27 -13.01 -13.54 -3.56
CA ALA A 27 -12.39 -13.83 -4.84
C ALA A 27 -13.10 -13.09 -5.99
N ALA A 28 -12.56 -11.94 -6.38
CA ALA A 28 -12.51 -11.62 -7.79
C ALA A 28 -11.71 -12.74 -8.46
N ASP A 29 -12.12 -13.19 -9.65
CA ASP A 29 -11.33 -14.09 -10.50
C ASP A 29 -10.01 -13.39 -10.87
N LEU A 30 -9.02 -13.44 -9.97
CA LEU A 30 -7.71 -12.83 -10.16
C LEU A 30 -6.85 -13.71 -11.06
N SER A 31 -5.98 -13.07 -11.82
CA SER A 31 -5.00 -13.72 -12.67
C SER A 31 -3.64 -13.04 -12.56
N LEU A 32 -2.58 -13.83 -12.66
CA LEU A 32 -1.23 -13.29 -12.81
C LEU A 32 -0.99 -13.01 -14.28
N SER A 33 -0.85 -11.74 -14.64
CA SER A 33 -0.35 -11.33 -15.94
C SER A 33 1.17 -11.28 -15.95
N LEU A 34 1.75 -11.65 -17.09
CA LEU A 34 3.18 -11.63 -17.33
C LEU A 34 3.40 -10.92 -18.67
N SER A 35 4.15 -9.83 -18.67
CA SER A 35 4.56 -9.16 -19.89
C SER A 35 6.08 -8.99 -19.93
N VAL A 36 6.59 -9.40 -21.08
CA VAL A 36 7.99 -9.50 -21.44
C VAL A 36 8.05 -9.46 -22.95
N ARG A 37 9.13 -8.89 -23.50
CA ARG A 37 9.37 -8.98 -24.94
C ARG A 37 9.50 -10.44 -25.40
N GLU A 38 8.93 -10.73 -26.56
CA GLU A 38 8.86 -12.05 -27.20
C GLU A 38 10.21 -12.56 -27.73
N ASN A 39 11.22 -11.70 -27.73
CA ASN A 39 12.53 -11.98 -28.28
C ASN A 39 13.65 -11.55 -27.33
N PHE A 40 14.85 -12.10 -27.42
CA PHE A 40 15.98 -11.70 -26.57
C PHE A 40 17.31 -11.81 -27.31
N ILE A 41 18.34 -11.13 -26.81
CA ILE A 41 19.71 -11.30 -27.30
C ILE A 41 20.51 -11.90 -26.15
N PRO A 42 21.21 -13.02 -26.35
CA PRO A 42 22.05 -13.62 -25.32
C PRO A 42 22.96 -12.62 -24.62
N GLY A 43 22.95 -12.63 -23.28
CA GLY A 43 23.74 -11.74 -22.44
C GLY A 43 23.22 -10.30 -22.32
N ILE A 44 22.14 -9.92 -23.01
CA ILE A 44 21.46 -8.63 -22.83
C ILE A 44 20.26 -8.83 -21.89
N PRO A 45 20.19 -8.11 -20.76
CA PRO A 45 19.09 -8.24 -19.81
C PRO A 45 17.72 -7.97 -20.45
N VAL A 46 16.74 -8.76 -20.04
CA VAL A 46 15.34 -8.66 -20.44
C VAL A 46 14.52 -8.33 -19.20
N LEU A 47 13.70 -7.29 -19.28
CA LEU A 47 12.77 -6.95 -18.21
C LEU A 47 11.56 -7.88 -18.29
N VAL A 48 11.29 -8.54 -17.17
CA VAL A 48 10.06 -9.28 -16.92
C VAL A 48 9.24 -8.47 -15.94
N HIS A 49 7.99 -8.16 -16.27
CA HIS A 49 7.07 -7.55 -15.34
C HIS A 49 5.80 -8.38 -15.21
N ALA A 50 5.23 -8.36 -14.00
CA ALA A 50 4.06 -9.13 -13.66
C ALA A 50 3.08 -8.26 -12.87
N ALA A 51 1.79 -8.55 -13.02
CA ALA A 51 0.74 -7.94 -12.21
C ALA A 51 -0.31 -8.99 -11.81
N LEU A 52 -0.80 -8.91 -10.59
CA LEU A 52 -2.01 -9.61 -10.16
C LEU A 52 -3.19 -8.69 -10.48
N GLN A 53 -4.16 -9.18 -11.24
CA GLN A 53 -5.23 -8.36 -11.80
C GLN A 53 -6.55 -9.11 -11.91
N ASP A 54 -7.65 -8.37 -11.88
CA ASP A 54 -9.00 -8.89 -12.09
C ASP A 54 -9.28 -9.24 -13.56
N ALA A 55 -10.49 -9.74 -13.84
CA ALA A 55 -10.95 -10.09 -15.19
C ALA A 55 -11.02 -8.89 -16.16
N ASN A 56 -11.05 -7.66 -15.66
CA ASN A 56 -11.04 -6.43 -16.46
C ASN A 56 -9.62 -5.90 -16.71
N GLY A 57 -8.60 -6.53 -16.10
CA GLY A 57 -7.21 -6.08 -16.15
C GLY A 57 -6.86 -4.99 -15.13
N THR A 58 -7.75 -4.73 -14.16
CA THR A 58 -7.47 -3.82 -13.04
C THR A 58 -6.50 -4.51 -12.10
N ILE A 59 -5.39 -3.85 -11.78
CA ILE A 59 -4.39 -4.39 -10.87
C ILE A 59 -4.96 -4.39 -9.45
N ASP A 60 -4.81 -5.52 -8.76
CA ASP A 60 -5.22 -5.66 -7.37
C ASP A 60 -4.24 -4.91 -6.45
N ARG A 61 -4.66 -3.74 -5.96
CA ARG A 61 -3.87 -2.91 -5.05
C ARG A 61 -3.89 -3.42 -3.61
N ASP A 62 -4.78 -4.36 -3.27
CA ASP A 62 -4.82 -5.01 -1.97
C ASP A 62 -3.91 -6.24 -1.90
N ALA A 63 -3.30 -6.64 -3.02
CA ALA A 63 -2.17 -7.57 -3.03
C ALA A 63 -0.86 -6.86 -2.60
N TRP A 64 -0.74 -6.49 -1.33
CA TRP A 64 0.32 -5.63 -0.79
C TRP A 64 1.74 -6.04 -1.17
N ASP A 65 2.17 -7.23 -0.77
CA ASP A 65 3.50 -7.74 -1.09
C ASP A 65 3.37 -9.18 -1.59
N GLY A 66 4.02 -9.47 -2.72
CA GLY A 66 4.03 -10.80 -3.32
C GLY A 66 5.39 -11.14 -3.89
N THR A 67 5.71 -12.43 -3.98
CA THR A 67 6.96 -12.88 -4.63
C THR A 67 6.64 -13.84 -5.76
N VAL A 68 6.94 -13.41 -6.98
CA VAL A 68 6.81 -14.23 -8.18
C VAL A 68 8.13 -14.95 -8.42
N LYS A 69 8.07 -16.29 -8.42
CA LYS A 69 9.19 -17.15 -8.80
C LYS A 69 9.23 -17.24 -10.31
N LEU A 70 10.36 -16.86 -10.90
CA LEU A 70 10.62 -17.02 -12.32
C LEU A 70 11.44 -18.28 -12.57
N SER A 71 10.94 -19.18 -13.41
CA SER A 71 11.58 -20.45 -13.72
C SER A 71 11.62 -20.77 -15.22
N SER A 72 12.52 -21.66 -15.61
CA SER A 72 12.51 -22.33 -16.91
C SER A 72 12.85 -23.80 -16.71
N ASN A 73 12.00 -24.72 -17.20
CA ASN A 73 12.14 -26.16 -16.98
C ASN A 73 12.31 -26.55 -15.48
N GLY A 74 11.68 -25.79 -14.58
CA GLY A 74 11.76 -26.01 -13.13
C GLY A 74 12.99 -25.42 -12.44
N GLU A 75 13.90 -24.77 -13.17
CA GLU A 75 15.07 -24.09 -12.61
C GLU A 75 14.84 -22.58 -12.49
N THR A 76 15.27 -21.95 -11.39
CA THR A 76 15.14 -20.50 -11.18
C THR A 76 16.05 -19.72 -12.13
N VAL A 77 15.51 -18.69 -12.79
CA VAL A 77 16.21 -17.94 -13.85
C VAL A 77 16.52 -16.48 -13.49
N ALA A 78 15.91 -15.95 -12.44
CA ALA A 78 16.18 -14.61 -11.95
C ALA A 78 17.17 -14.65 -10.78
N ALA A 79 18.16 -13.76 -10.81
CA ALA A 79 19.11 -13.62 -9.70
C ALA A 79 18.44 -13.03 -8.45
N GLU A 80 17.46 -12.15 -8.66
CA GLU A 80 16.64 -11.54 -7.61
C GLU A 80 15.16 -11.89 -7.86
N PRO A 81 14.38 -12.14 -6.80
CA PRO A 81 12.95 -12.43 -6.93
C PRO A 81 12.20 -11.25 -7.54
N LEU A 82 11.21 -11.52 -8.39
CA LEU A 82 10.26 -10.50 -8.84
C LEU A 82 9.28 -10.23 -7.70
N ARG A 83 9.40 -9.05 -7.10
CA ARG A 83 8.53 -8.62 -6.00
C ARG A 83 7.35 -7.82 -6.52
N LEU A 84 6.14 -8.25 -6.18
CA LEU A 84 4.93 -7.46 -6.35
C LEU A 84 4.78 -6.51 -5.16
N VAL A 85 4.39 -5.28 -5.45
CA VAL A 85 4.10 -4.19 -4.51
C VAL A 85 2.73 -3.66 -4.92
N ASN A 86 1.72 -3.95 -4.11
CA ASN A 86 0.30 -3.67 -4.39
C ASN A 86 -0.06 -4.19 -5.79
N GLY A 87 0.10 -5.49 -5.97
CA GLY A 87 -0.26 -6.22 -7.19
C GLY A 87 0.75 -6.17 -8.31
N ARG A 88 1.72 -5.23 -8.35
CA ARG A 88 2.58 -5.03 -9.52
C ARG A 88 4.08 -5.10 -9.22
N GLY A 89 4.87 -5.66 -10.14
CA GLY A 89 6.32 -5.78 -9.98
C GLY A 89 7.10 -6.05 -11.25
N SER A 90 8.42 -5.93 -11.19
CA SER A 90 9.33 -6.30 -12.28
C SER A 90 10.71 -6.74 -11.80
N THR A 91 11.44 -7.46 -12.64
CA THR A 91 12.86 -7.80 -12.46
C THR A 91 13.56 -7.94 -13.80
N LEU A 92 14.89 -7.85 -13.82
CA LEU A 92 15.71 -8.18 -14.99
C LEU A 92 16.17 -9.64 -14.91
N ILE A 93 16.06 -10.36 -16.02
CA ILE A 93 16.71 -11.67 -16.22
C ILE A 93 17.73 -11.57 -17.34
N THR A 94 18.78 -12.39 -17.27
CA THR A 94 19.77 -12.53 -18.35
C THR A 94 19.73 -13.96 -18.85
N ILE A 95 19.47 -14.12 -20.15
CA ILE A 95 19.45 -15.42 -20.80
C ILE A 95 20.75 -15.53 -21.60
N GLU A 96 21.55 -16.56 -21.35
CA GLU A 96 22.86 -16.76 -22.00
C GLU A 96 22.80 -17.72 -23.19
N ASP A 97 21.86 -18.68 -23.15
CA ASP A 97 21.73 -19.68 -24.19
C ASP A 97 20.96 -19.13 -25.40
N ALA A 98 21.55 -19.28 -26.59
CA ALA A 98 20.95 -18.84 -27.85
C ALA A 98 19.90 -19.84 -28.38
N GLN A 99 18.96 -20.28 -27.53
CA GLN A 99 17.86 -21.19 -27.86
C GLN A 99 16.51 -20.62 -27.40
N PRO A 100 15.37 -21.04 -27.97
CA PRO A 100 14.06 -20.65 -27.44
C PRO A 100 13.96 -20.93 -25.94
N PHE A 101 13.41 -19.96 -25.20
CA PHE A 101 13.39 -19.94 -23.75
C PHE A 101 11.95 -19.87 -23.25
N SER A 102 11.53 -20.89 -22.51
CA SER A 102 10.22 -20.93 -21.86
C SER A 102 10.34 -20.26 -20.50
N LEU A 103 9.62 -19.16 -20.30
CA LEU A 103 9.57 -18.46 -19.02
C LEU A 103 8.26 -18.76 -18.31
N GLU A 104 8.37 -19.26 -17.09
CA GLU A 104 7.27 -19.51 -16.17
C GLU A 104 7.35 -18.51 -15.01
N ALA A 105 6.20 -17.93 -14.64
CA ALA A 105 6.02 -17.06 -13.49
C ALA A 105 4.98 -17.66 -12.54
N ARG A 106 5.35 -17.89 -11.28
CA ARG A 106 4.46 -18.45 -10.25
C ARG A 106 4.37 -17.54 -9.03
N LEU A 107 3.14 -17.24 -8.60
CA LEU A 107 2.85 -16.59 -7.32
C LEU A 107 2.07 -17.58 -6.44
N GLY A 108 2.72 -18.08 -5.40
CA GLY A 108 2.20 -19.20 -4.63
C GLY A 108 1.96 -20.44 -5.51
N ASP A 109 1.02 -21.28 -5.09
CA ASP A 109 0.56 -22.44 -5.88
C ASP A 109 -0.65 -22.10 -6.77
N SER A 110 -1.31 -20.96 -6.52
CA SER A 110 -2.59 -20.59 -7.12
C SER A 110 -2.46 -19.90 -8.47
N TYR A 111 -1.38 -19.15 -8.71
CA TYR A 111 -1.25 -18.34 -9.93
C TYR A 111 -0.03 -18.70 -10.76
N LEU A 112 -0.27 -18.90 -12.05
CA LEU A 112 0.71 -19.31 -13.04
C LEU A 112 0.53 -18.50 -14.32
N ALA A 113 1.62 -17.96 -14.84
CA ALA A 113 1.70 -17.37 -16.16
C ALA A 113 2.92 -17.91 -16.90
N GLU A 114 2.79 -18.13 -18.21
CA GLU A 114 3.85 -18.69 -19.04
C GLU A 114 3.96 -17.93 -20.36
N THR A 115 5.17 -17.84 -20.87
CA THR A 115 5.46 -17.24 -22.18
C THR A 115 6.72 -17.83 -22.81
N GLN A 116 6.87 -17.63 -24.12
CA GLN A 116 8.00 -18.12 -24.90
C GLN A 116 8.80 -16.95 -25.46
N LEU A 117 10.11 -16.99 -25.26
CA LEU A 117 11.03 -16.00 -25.78
C LEU A 117 11.93 -16.64 -26.84
N THR A 118 12.19 -15.89 -27.90
CA THR A 118 13.00 -16.37 -29.04
C THR A 118 14.32 -15.60 -29.15
N PRO A 119 15.47 -16.27 -29.32
CA PRO A 119 16.74 -15.59 -29.47
C PRO A 119 16.79 -14.85 -30.82
N VAL A 120 17.39 -13.66 -30.82
CA VAL A 120 17.69 -12.87 -32.01
C VAL A 120 19.17 -12.98 -32.33
N ASP A 121 19.49 -13.21 -33.60
CA ASP A 121 20.86 -13.12 -34.10
C ASP A 121 21.32 -11.65 -34.13
N ALA A 122 22.23 -11.30 -33.23
CA ALA A 122 22.79 -9.96 -33.10
C ALA A 122 24.08 -9.75 -33.90
N SER A 123 24.48 -10.68 -34.77
CA SER A 123 25.75 -10.61 -35.51
C SER A 123 25.81 -9.46 -36.53
N ASN A 124 24.67 -9.05 -37.08
CA ASN A 124 24.58 -7.96 -38.05
C ASN A 124 23.27 -7.16 -37.89
N LEU A 125 23.28 -6.20 -36.96
CA LEU A 125 22.15 -5.32 -36.69
C LEU A 125 22.25 -4.00 -37.46
N PRO A 126 21.14 -3.47 -38.00
CA PRO A 126 21.11 -2.11 -38.55
C PRO A 126 21.48 -1.09 -37.48
N THR A 127 22.15 -0.01 -37.90
CA THR A 127 22.59 1.08 -37.03
C THR A 127 21.90 2.39 -37.41
N LEU A 128 21.62 3.24 -36.43
CA LEU A 128 21.06 4.58 -36.62
C LEU A 128 21.74 5.56 -35.65
N SER A 129 21.94 6.79 -36.11
CA SER A 129 22.48 7.91 -35.31
C SER A 129 22.36 9.22 -36.11
N GLY A 130 22.60 10.34 -35.44
CA GLY A 130 22.54 11.70 -36.00
C GLY A 130 21.12 12.17 -36.28
N ASP A 131 20.99 13.22 -37.08
CA ASP A 131 19.71 13.85 -37.38
C ASP A 131 18.88 13.03 -38.36
N LEU A 132 17.64 12.72 -38.00
CA LEU A 132 16.64 12.23 -38.95
C LEU A 132 16.27 13.33 -39.94
N THR A 133 16.22 12.99 -41.23
CA THR A 133 15.87 13.95 -42.30
C THR A 133 14.47 13.76 -42.87
N THR A 134 13.83 12.64 -42.55
CA THR A 134 12.47 12.28 -42.96
C THR A 134 11.83 11.43 -41.86
N ASP A 135 10.51 11.37 -41.88
CA ASP A 135 9.76 10.41 -41.07
C ASP A 135 10.36 9.00 -41.23
N THR A 136 10.59 8.35 -40.09
CA THR A 136 11.32 7.09 -40.03
C THR A 136 10.54 6.11 -39.18
N THR A 137 10.42 4.87 -39.65
CA THR A 137 9.81 3.78 -38.88
C THR A 137 10.86 2.73 -38.58
N ILE A 138 11.03 2.42 -37.30
CA ILE A 138 11.84 1.31 -36.81
C ILE A 138 10.94 0.10 -36.55
N SER A 139 11.44 -1.07 -36.96
CA SER A 139 10.89 -2.38 -36.61
C SER A 139 12.05 -3.35 -36.36
N GLY A 140 11.82 -4.36 -35.51
CA GLY A 140 12.85 -5.33 -35.13
C GLY A 140 13.95 -4.71 -34.26
N VAL A 141 15.18 -5.22 -34.39
CA VAL A 141 16.30 -4.79 -33.55
C VAL A 141 17.19 -3.77 -34.27
N VAL A 142 17.43 -2.61 -33.66
CA VAL A 142 18.29 -1.53 -34.18
C VAL A 142 19.29 -1.11 -33.10
N ARG A 143 20.54 -0.84 -33.50
CA ARG A 143 21.56 -0.23 -32.64
C ARG A 143 21.60 1.28 -32.82
N ILE A 144 21.50 2.03 -31.72
CA ILE A 144 21.72 3.47 -31.72
C ILE A 144 23.16 3.72 -31.29
N THR A 145 24.01 4.10 -32.25
CA THR A 145 25.48 4.07 -32.07
C THR A 145 26.08 5.38 -31.59
N ASP A 146 25.32 6.46 -31.70
CA ASP A 146 25.62 7.83 -31.24
C ASP A 146 24.28 8.56 -31.07
N ASP A 147 24.28 9.79 -30.57
CA ASP A 147 23.07 10.57 -30.33
C ASP A 147 22.15 10.60 -31.56
N LEU A 148 20.84 10.43 -31.33
CA LEU A 148 19.81 10.41 -32.36
C LEU A 148 18.86 11.59 -32.17
N THR A 149 18.81 12.47 -33.15
CA THR A 149 17.96 13.66 -33.09
C THR A 149 16.75 13.48 -34.01
N ILE A 150 15.58 13.77 -33.48
CA ILE A 150 14.29 13.85 -34.19
C ILE A 150 13.95 15.33 -34.33
N PRO A 151 14.25 15.98 -35.47
CA PRO A 151 14.02 17.41 -35.64
C PRO A 151 12.54 17.78 -35.67
N GLU A 152 12.23 19.07 -35.53
CA GLU A 152 10.88 19.59 -35.74
C GLU A 152 10.28 19.07 -37.04
N GLN A 153 8.97 18.76 -37.02
CA GLN A 153 8.20 18.23 -38.17
C GLN A 153 8.63 16.84 -38.66
N VAL A 154 9.56 16.16 -37.97
CA VAL A 154 9.94 14.76 -38.25
C VAL A 154 9.33 13.85 -37.19
N THR A 155 8.83 12.70 -37.62
CA THR A 155 8.33 11.64 -36.73
C THR A 155 9.23 10.42 -36.76
N LEU A 156 9.67 9.95 -35.59
CA LEU A 156 10.20 8.59 -35.40
C LEU A 156 9.10 7.70 -34.84
N THR A 157 8.75 6.63 -35.56
CA THR A 157 7.80 5.61 -35.10
C THR A 157 8.52 4.30 -34.80
N LEU A 158 8.36 3.78 -33.59
CA LEU A 158 8.81 2.46 -33.17
C LEU A 158 7.61 1.51 -33.24
N SER A 159 7.70 0.50 -34.09
CA SER A 159 6.64 -0.52 -34.22
C SER A 159 6.66 -1.48 -33.02
N ALA A 160 5.54 -2.12 -32.69
CA ALA A 160 5.46 -3.17 -31.68
C ALA A 160 6.60 -4.20 -31.82
N GLY A 161 7.15 -4.64 -30.67
CA GLY A 161 8.26 -5.60 -30.60
C GLY A 161 9.63 -5.04 -31.00
N SER A 162 9.76 -3.74 -31.29
CA SER A 162 11.05 -3.12 -31.61
C SER A 162 11.99 -3.15 -30.40
N LEU A 163 13.26 -3.48 -30.63
CA LEU A 163 14.34 -3.36 -29.64
C LEU A 163 15.36 -2.34 -30.12
N LEU A 164 15.53 -1.26 -29.36
CA LEU A 164 16.60 -0.30 -29.55
C LEU A 164 17.71 -0.59 -28.53
N LEU A 165 18.91 -0.86 -29.05
CA LEU A 165 20.13 -1.05 -28.26
C LEU A 165 20.97 0.21 -28.33
N LEU A 166 20.97 1.00 -27.27
CA LEU A 166 21.69 2.27 -27.20
C LEU A 166 23.09 2.10 -26.66
N GLU A 167 24.08 2.77 -27.26
CA GLU A 167 25.43 2.76 -26.72
C GLU A 167 25.49 3.47 -25.36
N GLY A 168 26.11 2.80 -24.40
CA GLY A 168 26.24 3.30 -23.04
C GLY A 168 27.67 3.54 -22.60
N VAL A 169 27.79 4.20 -21.46
CA VAL A 169 29.06 4.44 -20.75
C VAL A 169 29.07 3.68 -19.42
N THR A 170 30.26 3.37 -18.91
CA THR A 170 30.42 2.73 -17.59
C THR A 170 30.30 3.73 -16.45
N SER A 171 30.57 5.00 -16.73
CA SER A 171 30.57 6.10 -15.76
C SER A 171 30.42 7.43 -16.47
N GLY A 172 29.90 8.44 -15.76
CA GLY A 172 29.72 9.78 -16.31
C GLY A 172 28.34 9.98 -16.93
N GLU A 173 28.26 11.02 -17.75
CA GLU A 173 27.03 11.65 -18.26
C GLU A 173 26.97 11.65 -19.80
N ASP A 174 27.94 10.99 -20.45
CA ASP A 174 28.12 10.97 -21.91
C ASP A 174 27.48 9.71 -22.55
N GLY A 175 26.40 9.17 -21.99
CA GLY A 175 25.65 8.08 -22.60
C GLY A 175 24.83 8.56 -23.80
N THR A 176 24.62 7.70 -24.80
CA THR A 176 23.85 8.06 -26.01
C THR A 176 22.43 8.52 -25.68
N GLN A 177 21.97 9.58 -26.34
CA GLN A 177 20.68 10.24 -26.11
C GLN A 177 19.76 10.14 -27.33
N ILE A 178 18.46 10.28 -27.08
CA ILE A 178 17.45 10.54 -28.12
C ILE A 178 16.89 11.94 -27.87
N GLU A 179 17.12 12.86 -28.79
CA GLU A 179 16.65 14.24 -28.70
C GLU A 179 15.36 14.42 -29.51
N VAL A 180 14.29 14.88 -28.88
CA VAL A 180 12.96 14.96 -29.50
C VAL A 180 12.51 16.42 -29.62
N TYR A 181 12.75 17.00 -30.80
CA TYR A 181 12.18 18.29 -31.22
C TYR A 181 10.91 18.13 -32.05
N GLY A 182 10.79 17.00 -32.76
CA GLY A 182 9.59 16.59 -33.50
C GLY A 182 8.72 15.64 -32.68
N GLU A 183 8.44 14.47 -33.23
CA GLU A 183 7.54 13.48 -32.62
C GLU A 183 8.20 12.09 -32.49
N LEU A 184 8.18 11.51 -31.29
CA LEU A 184 8.53 10.12 -31.01
C LEU A 184 7.26 9.34 -30.68
N LYS A 185 6.94 8.32 -31.48
CA LYS A 185 5.83 7.38 -31.23
C LYS A 185 6.39 5.99 -30.97
N SER A 186 6.11 5.43 -29.81
CA SER A 186 6.35 4.03 -29.53
C SER A 186 5.02 3.29 -29.46
N LEU A 187 4.80 2.38 -30.40
CA LEU A 187 3.53 1.68 -30.62
C LEU A 187 3.61 0.23 -30.13
N GLY A 188 4.10 0.04 -28.90
CA GLY A 188 4.16 -1.28 -28.28
C GLY A 188 2.77 -1.87 -28.05
N THR A 189 2.71 -3.17 -27.79
CA THR A 189 1.51 -3.82 -27.25
C THR A 189 1.87 -4.66 -26.03
N ALA A 190 0.88 -5.05 -25.22
CA ALA A 190 1.11 -5.89 -24.04
C ALA A 190 1.87 -7.20 -24.35
N SER A 191 1.62 -7.79 -25.53
CA SER A 191 2.27 -9.02 -26.01
C SER A 191 3.59 -8.80 -26.76
N SER A 192 3.82 -7.60 -27.26
CA SER A 192 4.99 -7.22 -28.06
C SER A 192 5.44 -5.80 -27.68
N PRO A 193 5.94 -5.60 -26.45
CA PRO A 193 6.35 -4.29 -25.99
C PRO A 193 7.55 -3.77 -26.79
N VAL A 194 7.63 -2.45 -26.99
CA VAL A 194 8.85 -1.81 -27.48
C VAL A 194 9.85 -1.74 -26.34
N THR A 195 11.13 -2.03 -26.58
CA THR A 195 12.17 -1.99 -25.55
C THR A 195 13.32 -1.07 -25.97
N LEU A 196 13.69 -0.13 -25.09
CA LEU A 196 14.89 0.69 -25.18
C LEU A 196 15.81 0.30 -24.01
N THR A 197 17.01 -0.18 -24.32
CA THR A 197 17.99 -0.56 -23.31
C THR A 197 19.42 -0.38 -23.82
N ALA A 198 20.40 -0.49 -22.93
CA ALA A 198 21.79 -0.36 -23.34
C ALA A 198 22.27 -1.60 -24.11
N SER A 199 23.08 -1.39 -25.15
CA SER A 199 23.69 -2.43 -25.99
C SER A 199 24.66 -3.35 -25.25
N ASN A 200 25.01 -3.02 -24.00
CA ASN A 200 25.93 -3.78 -23.16
C ASN A 200 25.43 -3.80 -21.70
N ALA A 201 25.33 -4.99 -21.12
CA ALA A 201 24.84 -5.27 -19.76
C ALA A 201 25.61 -4.58 -18.61
N ASN A 202 26.79 -3.99 -18.89
CA ASN A 202 27.62 -3.30 -17.90
C ASN A 202 27.69 -1.78 -18.10
N LYS A 203 26.93 -1.24 -19.06
CA LYS A 203 26.93 0.19 -19.42
C LYS A 203 25.53 0.78 -19.35
N THR A 204 25.44 2.07 -19.09
CA THR A 204 24.17 2.82 -19.04
C THR A 204 24.14 3.85 -20.15
N TRP A 205 23.04 3.94 -20.88
CA TRP A 205 22.86 4.98 -21.90
C TRP A 205 22.33 6.28 -21.27
N GLY A 206 22.19 7.32 -22.08
CA GLY A 206 21.82 8.66 -21.65
C GLY A 206 20.34 8.76 -21.28
N GLU A 207 19.59 9.53 -22.06
CA GLU A 207 18.20 9.89 -21.80
C GLU A 207 17.39 10.05 -23.10
N ILE A 208 16.07 10.09 -22.96
CA ILE A 208 15.18 10.68 -23.97
C ILE A 208 14.91 12.12 -23.54
N ASP A 209 15.41 13.08 -24.32
CA ASP A 209 15.30 14.51 -24.03
C ASP A 209 14.27 15.17 -24.97
N VAL A 210 13.07 15.41 -24.45
CA VAL A 210 11.96 16.03 -25.16
C VAL A 210 12.06 17.54 -25.02
N GLN A 211 12.35 18.21 -26.14
CA GLN A 211 12.64 19.63 -26.24
C GLN A 211 11.61 20.33 -27.15
N GLY A 212 10.46 20.70 -26.58
CA GLY A 212 9.34 21.29 -27.33
C GLY A 212 8.64 20.35 -28.31
N GLY A 213 9.14 19.13 -28.48
CA GLY A 213 8.50 18.05 -29.23
C GLY A 213 7.51 17.25 -28.39
N THR A 214 7.07 16.11 -28.93
CA THR A 214 6.16 15.18 -28.28
C THR A 214 6.73 13.77 -28.29
N ALA A 215 6.69 13.09 -27.15
CA ALA A 215 7.01 11.68 -27.04
C ALA A 215 5.80 10.92 -26.45
N SER A 216 5.20 10.04 -27.23
CA SER A 216 4.11 9.16 -26.80
C SER A 216 4.58 7.71 -26.84
N LEU A 217 4.69 7.09 -25.67
CA LEU A 217 5.21 5.75 -25.48
C LEU A 217 4.15 4.83 -24.90
N GLU A 218 3.64 3.93 -25.73
CA GLU A 218 2.66 2.92 -25.36
C GLU A 218 3.35 1.55 -25.22
N ASN A 219 3.05 0.81 -24.15
CA ASN A 219 3.61 -0.52 -23.86
C ASN A 219 5.14 -0.57 -24.10
N THR A 220 5.84 0.41 -23.52
CA THR A 220 7.27 0.61 -23.75
C THR A 220 8.07 0.33 -22.48
N ILE A 221 9.13 -0.45 -22.65
CA ILE A 221 10.09 -0.79 -21.61
C ILE A 221 11.35 0.05 -21.80
N VAL A 222 11.70 0.85 -20.80
CA VAL A 222 12.92 1.66 -20.76
C VAL A 222 13.78 1.19 -19.61
N THR A 223 14.98 0.70 -19.91
CA THR A 223 15.90 0.23 -18.87
C THR A 223 17.33 0.71 -19.05
N ARG A 224 18.08 0.77 -17.94
CA ARG A 224 19.54 0.97 -17.96
C ARG A 224 19.95 2.31 -18.60
N ALA A 225 19.11 3.34 -18.41
CA ALA A 225 19.37 4.73 -18.79
C ALA A 225 19.93 5.55 -17.60
N GLY A 226 20.00 6.88 -17.74
CA GLY A 226 20.36 7.81 -16.67
C GLY A 226 21.85 8.16 -16.59
N SER A 227 22.65 7.79 -17.58
CA SER A 227 24.01 8.30 -17.78
C SER A 227 23.98 9.56 -18.64
N SER A 228 23.22 10.56 -18.18
CA SER A 228 22.94 11.81 -18.87
C SER A 228 23.28 13.03 -17.98
N PRO A 229 23.21 14.27 -18.49
CA PRO A 229 23.54 15.47 -17.72
C PRO A 229 22.82 15.55 -16.37
N ARG A 230 23.57 15.73 -15.29
CA ARG A 230 23.02 15.79 -13.93
C ARG A 230 22.25 17.08 -13.69
N GLY A 231 21.28 17.02 -12.79
CA GLY A 231 20.62 18.22 -12.28
C GLY A 231 19.65 17.94 -11.14
N GLY A 232 18.92 19.00 -10.76
CA GLY A 232 17.81 18.92 -9.82
C GLY A 232 18.19 18.46 -8.41
N HIS A 233 17.18 18.00 -7.67
CA HIS A 233 17.25 17.75 -6.23
C HIS A 233 18.39 16.79 -5.84
N THR A 234 18.50 15.64 -6.52
CA THR A 234 19.53 14.63 -6.24
C THR A 234 20.83 14.80 -7.03
N SER A 235 20.93 15.82 -7.90
CA SER A 235 22.10 16.00 -8.79
C SER A 235 22.48 14.74 -9.59
N THR A 236 21.47 14.01 -10.08
CA THR A 236 21.63 12.81 -10.92
C THR A 236 21.05 12.99 -12.32
N GLY A 237 21.50 12.20 -13.30
CA GLY A 237 20.97 12.22 -14.67
C GLY A 237 19.64 11.46 -14.77
N PRO A 238 18.61 11.99 -15.47
CA PRO A 238 17.33 11.31 -15.63
C PRO A 238 17.32 10.31 -16.79
N ALA A 239 16.36 9.38 -16.82
CA ALA A 239 16.06 8.60 -18.04
C ALA A 239 15.25 9.42 -19.06
N PHE A 240 14.45 10.38 -18.57
CA PHE A 240 13.67 11.29 -19.39
C PHE A 240 13.91 12.75 -18.98
N ARG A 241 14.14 13.62 -19.96
CA ARG A 241 14.17 15.07 -19.74
C ARG A 241 13.03 15.72 -20.50
N LEU A 242 12.32 16.64 -19.86
CA LEU A 242 11.21 17.38 -20.45
C LEU A 242 11.44 18.89 -20.31
N ARG A 243 11.51 19.60 -21.44
CA ARG A 243 11.80 21.03 -21.44
C ARG A 243 11.23 21.72 -22.68
N SER A 244 11.24 23.05 -22.64
CA SER A 244 10.76 23.89 -23.75
C SER A 244 9.30 23.62 -24.12
N ASP A 245 8.47 23.36 -23.11
CA ASP A 245 7.03 23.10 -23.22
C ASP A 245 6.68 21.85 -24.06
N GLY A 246 7.56 20.83 -24.02
CA GLY A 246 7.30 19.54 -24.64
C GLY A 246 6.21 18.73 -23.93
N THR A 247 5.82 17.61 -24.53
CA THR A 247 4.87 16.65 -23.94
C THR A 247 5.46 15.25 -23.90
N LEU A 248 5.39 14.60 -22.74
CA LEU A 248 5.74 13.19 -22.57
C LEU A 248 4.54 12.41 -22.06
N SER A 249 4.17 11.35 -22.76
CA SER A 249 3.12 10.42 -22.35
C SER A 249 3.68 9.01 -22.26
N LEU A 250 3.53 8.39 -21.09
CA LEU A 250 3.81 6.97 -20.86
C LEU A 250 2.50 6.25 -20.56
N THR A 251 2.16 5.25 -21.36
CA THR A 251 0.96 4.42 -21.18
C THR A 251 1.36 2.96 -21.18
N ASP A 252 0.88 2.18 -20.21
CA ASP A 252 1.18 0.74 -20.04
C ASP A 252 2.69 0.44 -20.04
N SER A 253 3.50 1.38 -19.58
CA SER A 253 4.95 1.36 -19.78
C SER A 253 5.70 1.05 -18.49
N VAL A 254 6.96 0.62 -18.63
CA VAL A 254 7.83 0.35 -17.49
C VAL A 254 9.17 1.06 -17.66
N VAL A 255 9.55 1.87 -16.67
CA VAL A 255 10.84 2.54 -16.59
C VAL A 255 11.59 1.98 -15.39
N SER A 256 12.72 1.31 -15.63
CA SER A 256 13.40 0.63 -14.54
C SER A 256 14.90 0.47 -14.65
N ASP A 257 15.54 0.18 -13.52
CA ASP A 257 16.98 -0.07 -13.41
C ASP A 257 17.76 1.13 -13.95
N ILE A 258 17.38 2.31 -13.46
CA ILE A 258 17.90 3.60 -13.90
C ILE A 258 19.02 4.03 -12.96
N ARG A 259 20.14 4.47 -13.55
CA ARG A 259 21.34 4.86 -12.78
C ARG A 259 21.14 6.13 -11.92
N GLY A 260 20.29 7.02 -12.39
CA GLY A 260 19.94 8.26 -11.72
C GLY A 260 18.46 8.31 -11.42
N LYS A 261 17.80 9.42 -11.73
CA LYS A 261 16.35 9.59 -11.49
C LYS A 261 15.53 9.14 -12.69
N ILE A 262 14.24 8.93 -12.50
CA ILE A 262 13.34 8.54 -13.59
C ILE A 262 13.20 9.69 -14.61
N LEU A 263 12.90 10.90 -14.13
CA LEU A 263 12.57 12.02 -14.97
C LEU A 263 13.02 13.35 -14.35
N GLN A 264 13.39 14.32 -15.18
CA GLN A 264 13.51 15.72 -14.78
C GLN A 264 12.81 16.63 -15.79
N SER A 265 11.97 17.56 -15.32
CA SER A 265 11.39 18.59 -16.16
C SER A 265 11.75 20.02 -15.74
N SER A 266 11.73 20.93 -16.71
CA SER A 266 11.79 22.37 -16.47
C SER A 266 10.62 23.15 -17.07
N SER A 267 9.91 22.55 -18.04
CA SER A 267 8.57 22.95 -18.46
C SER A 267 7.96 21.90 -19.38
N GLY A 268 6.63 21.77 -19.40
CA GLY A 268 5.90 20.86 -20.30
C GLY A 268 4.66 20.22 -19.68
N GLU A 269 4.18 19.15 -20.31
CA GLU A 269 3.10 18.29 -19.83
C GLU A 269 3.57 16.84 -19.71
N LEU A 270 3.25 16.21 -18.58
CA LEU A 270 3.60 14.82 -18.28
C LEU A 270 2.33 14.01 -18.02
N HIS A 271 2.09 12.97 -18.83
CA HIS A 271 0.98 12.05 -18.66
C HIS A 271 1.51 10.64 -18.38
N LEU A 272 1.15 10.08 -17.23
CA LEU A 272 1.53 8.74 -16.80
C LEU A 272 0.26 7.93 -16.56
N THR A 273 0.01 6.92 -17.37
CA THR A 273 -1.15 6.04 -17.21
C THR A 273 -0.70 4.60 -17.17
N ASN A 274 -1.18 3.82 -16.20
CA ASN A 274 -0.84 2.40 -16.06
C ASN A 274 0.67 2.10 -16.13
N THR A 275 1.51 2.98 -15.54
CA THR A 275 2.96 2.93 -15.71
C THR A 275 3.66 2.51 -14.42
N LEU A 276 4.71 1.69 -14.53
CA LEU A 276 5.59 1.31 -13.42
C LEU A 276 6.94 2.04 -13.53
N LEU A 277 7.24 2.87 -12.54
CA LEU A 277 8.51 3.56 -12.36
C LEU A 277 9.23 2.95 -11.17
N THR A 278 10.35 2.26 -11.38
CA THR A 278 10.98 1.51 -10.27
C THR A 278 12.48 1.32 -10.38
N ARG A 279 13.16 1.14 -9.24
CA ARG A 279 14.63 0.91 -9.16
C ARG A 279 15.43 2.06 -9.77
N ALA A 280 15.30 3.23 -9.16
CA ALA A 280 16.02 4.44 -9.52
C ALA A 280 16.44 5.21 -8.26
N VAL A 281 17.32 6.19 -8.41
CA VAL A 281 17.74 7.07 -7.30
C VAL A 281 16.56 7.85 -6.74
N MET A 282 15.65 8.27 -7.61
CA MET A 282 14.49 9.11 -7.31
C MET A 282 13.50 8.96 -8.45
N GLY A 283 12.21 9.15 -8.20
CA GLY A 283 11.23 9.17 -9.29
C GLY A 283 11.24 10.50 -10.06
N PRO A 284 10.11 10.92 -10.63
CA PRO A 284 10.03 12.17 -11.38
C PRO A 284 10.32 13.40 -10.52
N GLU A 285 11.09 14.33 -11.07
CA GLU A 285 11.24 15.69 -10.55
C GLU A 285 10.69 16.67 -11.57
N ILE A 286 9.67 17.44 -11.19
CA ILE A 286 9.02 18.37 -12.10
C ILE A 286 9.09 19.81 -11.61
N ASN A 287 9.25 20.75 -12.53
CA ASN A 287 9.22 22.19 -12.30
C ASN A 287 8.53 22.88 -13.47
N ASN A 288 7.63 23.84 -13.20
CA ASN A 288 6.80 24.54 -14.20
C ASN A 288 6.14 23.57 -15.21
N THR A 289 5.63 22.44 -14.72
CA THR A 289 5.16 21.31 -15.54
C THR A 289 3.85 20.76 -14.98
N GLY A 290 2.89 20.49 -15.87
CA GLY A 290 1.66 19.78 -15.52
C GLY A 290 1.89 18.27 -15.43
N LEU A 291 1.18 17.61 -14.53
CA LEU A 291 1.27 16.18 -14.32
C LEU A 291 -0.13 15.57 -14.16
N GLU A 292 -0.41 14.57 -14.96
CA GLU A 292 -1.51 13.64 -14.77
C GLU A 292 -0.94 12.23 -14.60
N MET A 293 -0.98 11.71 -13.38
CA MET A 293 -0.59 10.34 -13.07
C MET A 293 -1.82 9.55 -12.62
N ARG A 294 -2.14 8.48 -13.35
CA ARG A 294 -3.28 7.61 -13.07
C ARG A 294 -2.89 6.14 -13.14
N ASP A 295 -3.44 5.32 -12.26
CA ASP A 295 -3.21 3.87 -12.22
C ASP A 295 -1.71 3.51 -12.25
N SER A 296 -0.86 4.28 -11.58
CA SER A 296 0.59 4.19 -11.79
C SER A 296 1.35 3.93 -10.49
N TRP A 297 2.52 3.31 -10.64
CA TRP A 297 3.36 2.85 -9.52
C TRP A 297 4.70 3.58 -9.55
N ILE A 298 5.07 4.18 -8.42
CA ILE A 298 6.41 4.67 -8.13
C ILE A 298 6.94 3.83 -6.97
N VAL A 299 7.90 2.96 -7.25
CA VAL A 299 8.33 1.95 -6.28
C VAL A 299 9.84 1.83 -6.23
N ASP A 300 10.41 1.72 -5.04
CA ASP A 300 11.84 1.44 -4.85
C ASP A 300 12.76 2.56 -5.34
N MET A 301 12.55 3.75 -4.76
CA MET A 301 13.40 4.93 -4.95
C MET A 301 14.41 5.01 -3.82
N ALA A 302 15.69 4.85 -4.16
CA ALA A 302 16.74 4.72 -3.15
C ALA A 302 18.13 5.10 -3.65
N GLY A 303 18.91 5.69 -2.75
CA GLY A 303 20.32 6.05 -2.96
C GLY A 303 21.23 4.85 -3.24
N ARG A 304 20.80 3.61 -3.00
CA ARG A 304 21.55 2.42 -3.43
C ARG A 304 21.69 2.30 -4.94
N PHE A 305 20.77 2.90 -5.69
CA PHE A 305 20.85 2.99 -7.15
C PHE A 305 21.78 4.12 -7.60
N HIS A 306 22.15 5.03 -6.69
CA HIS A 306 23.08 6.11 -6.98
C HIS A 306 24.47 5.54 -7.25
N HIS A 307 25.20 6.13 -8.20
CA HIS A 307 26.54 5.66 -8.60
C HIS A 307 27.60 5.64 -7.48
N ASN A 308 27.31 6.20 -6.31
CA ASN A 308 28.18 6.23 -5.12
C ASN A 308 27.49 5.64 -3.88
N GLY A 309 26.27 5.10 -4.01
CA GLY A 309 25.48 4.57 -2.90
C GLY A 309 25.04 5.59 -1.85
N LYS A 310 25.14 6.90 -2.13
CA LYS A 310 24.77 7.96 -1.19
C LYS A 310 23.26 7.96 -1.02
N VAL A 311 22.82 7.77 0.21
CA VAL A 311 21.45 8.02 0.66
C VAL A 311 21.27 9.52 0.86
N ASP A 312 20.39 10.15 0.08
CA ASP A 312 20.18 11.59 0.01
C ASP A 312 18.85 11.88 -0.70
N ASP A 313 17.93 12.64 -0.10
CA ASP A 313 16.74 13.25 -0.73
C ASP A 313 16.11 12.38 -1.86
N ASN A 314 15.99 11.07 -1.59
CA ASN A 314 15.65 10.03 -2.58
C ASN A 314 14.14 9.85 -2.58
N ASP A 315 13.44 10.88 -3.05
CA ASP A 315 11.99 10.93 -3.00
C ASP A 315 11.32 10.01 -4.03
N GLY A 316 10.07 9.64 -3.75
CA GLY A 316 9.23 8.95 -4.72
C GLY A 316 8.94 9.88 -5.88
N ILE A 317 8.49 11.10 -5.60
CA ILE A 317 8.27 12.14 -6.61
C ILE A 317 8.50 13.53 -6.00
N TYR A 318 9.10 14.42 -6.77
CA TYR A 318 9.47 15.78 -6.35
C TYR A 318 8.75 16.84 -7.20
N LEU A 319 7.84 17.59 -6.58
CA LEU A 319 6.88 18.48 -7.26
C LEU A 319 7.20 19.94 -6.92
N HIS A 320 8.00 20.63 -7.74
CA HIS A 320 8.34 22.05 -7.50
C HIS A 320 7.15 22.98 -7.70
N SER A 321 6.56 22.93 -8.89
CA SER A 321 5.53 23.85 -9.36
C SER A 321 4.97 23.44 -10.72
N GLN A 322 3.82 24.02 -11.04
CA GLN A 322 3.14 24.00 -12.31
C GLN A 322 2.87 25.43 -12.80
N ALA A 323 2.57 25.62 -14.08
CA ALA A 323 2.13 26.92 -14.62
C ALA A 323 0.65 27.20 -14.30
N ASP A 324 0.21 28.47 -14.39
CA ASP A 324 -1.14 28.96 -13.97
C ASP A 324 -2.37 28.21 -14.54
N ASN A 325 -2.21 27.40 -15.60
CA ASN A 325 -3.31 26.62 -16.21
C ASN A 325 -3.04 25.12 -16.24
N GLN A 326 -2.01 24.67 -15.52
CA GLN A 326 -1.64 23.28 -15.40
C GLN A 326 -2.14 22.72 -14.08
N THR A 327 -2.36 21.41 -14.05
CA THR A 327 -2.73 20.68 -12.85
C THR A 327 -1.65 19.67 -12.51
N ILE A 328 -1.54 19.32 -11.23
CA ILE A 328 -0.78 18.16 -10.78
C ILE A 328 -1.77 17.23 -10.05
N THR A 329 -2.02 16.08 -10.65
CA THR A 329 -2.94 15.07 -10.12
C THR A 329 -2.28 13.70 -10.08
N LEU A 330 -2.38 13.04 -8.93
CA LEU A 330 -2.03 11.64 -8.74
C LEU A 330 -3.31 10.89 -8.32
N SER A 331 -3.82 10.00 -9.17
CA SER A 331 -5.02 9.22 -8.88
C SER A 331 -4.81 7.72 -9.05
N ASP A 332 -5.53 6.93 -8.24
CA ASP A 332 -5.62 5.47 -8.41
C ASP A 332 -4.24 4.77 -8.37
N SER A 333 -3.28 5.37 -7.67
CA SER A 333 -1.86 5.09 -7.83
C SER A 333 -1.22 4.53 -6.55
N VAL A 334 0.04 4.10 -6.66
CA VAL A 334 0.84 3.60 -5.54
C VAL A 334 2.21 4.28 -5.53
N VAL A 335 2.60 4.84 -4.38
CA VAL A 335 3.94 5.33 -4.11
C VAL A 335 4.49 4.57 -2.91
N ALA A 336 5.48 3.71 -3.12
CA ALA A 336 5.89 2.76 -2.09
C ALA A 336 7.39 2.52 -2.03
N ILE A 337 7.89 2.22 -0.82
CA ILE A 337 9.28 1.80 -0.60
C ILE A 337 10.23 2.91 -1.08
N VAL A 338 10.24 4.01 -0.34
CA VAL A 338 10.97 5.24 -0.68
C VAL A 338 11.93 5.60 0.46
N GLN A 339 13.15 6.02 0.12
CA GLN A 339 14.20 6.23 1.11
C GLN A 339 14.20 7.62 1.77
N ASP A 340 13.44 8.59 1.25
CA ASP A 340 13.18 9.84 1.97
C ASP A 340 11.68 10.13 2.04
N ASP A 341 11.18 11.15 1.34
CA ASP A 341 9.75 11.48 1.32
C ASP A 341 9.07 10.81 0.11
N ALA A 342 7.94 10.14 0.30
CA ALA A 342 7.26 9.47 -0.83
C ALA A 342 6.76 10.49 -1.87
N ILE A 343 6.09 11.54 -1.42
CA ILE A 343 5.68 12.67 -2.26
C ILE A 343 6.20 13.93 -1.58
N ASP A 344 7.16 14.62 -2.20
CA ASP A 344 7.64 15.92 -1.72
C ASP A 344 7.19 17.04 -2.65
N THR A 345 6.54 18.04 -2.06
CA THR A 345 5.99 19.19 -2.76
C THR A 345 6.62 20.48 -2.25
N LEU A 346 6.75 21.44 -3.16
CA LEU A 346 7.12 22.80 -2.83
C LEU A 346 5.91 23.72 -3.04
N GLY A 347 6.05 24.77 -3.85
CA GLY A 347 4.98 25.74 -4.09
C GLY A 347 3.90 25.25 -5.05
N SER A 348 3.76 23.94 -5.24
CA SER A 348 2.79 23.34 -6.16
C SER A 348 1.40 23.22 -5.54
N GLU A 349 0.39 23.13 -6.40
CA GLU A 349 -0.99 22.77 -6.01
C GLU A 349 -1.25 21.35 -6.50
N VAL A 350 -1.54 20.43 -5.59
CA VAL A 350 -1.54 18.98 -5.87
C VAL A 350 -2.83 18.33 -5.39
N LEU A 351 -3.48 17.59 -6.29
CA LEU A 351 -4.57 16.67 -5.94
C LEU A 351 -4.03 15.24 -5.88
N ILE A 352 -4.19 14.59 -4.74
CA ILE A 352 -3.92 13.16 -4.54
C ILE A 352 -5.25 12.50 -4.22
N GLN A 353 -5.63 11.51 -5.02
CA GLN A 353 -6.91 10.82 -4.87
C GLN A 353 -6.74 9.32 -4.99
N ASN A 354 -7.45 8.54 -4.19
CA ASN A 354 -7.43 7.07 -4.30
C ASN A 354 -6.01 6.50 -4.40
N THR A 355 -5.07 6.98 -3.59
CA THR A 355 -3.65 6.65 -3.72
C THR A 355 -3.12 5.98 -2.46
N ILE A 356 -2.37 4.90 -2.63
CA ILE A 356 -1.67 4.23 -1.53
C ILE A 356 -0.24 4.77 -1.45
N VAL A 357 0.10 5.37 -0.33
CA VAL A 357 1.45 5.85 -0.02
C VAL A 357 1.99 5.08 1.18
N ARG A 358 3.05 4.28 0.98
CA ARG A 358 3.55 3.41 2.05
C ARG A 358 5.06 3.28 2.12
N ASP A 359 5.54 2.97 3.32
CA ASP A 359 6.92 2.57 3.57
C ASP A 359 7.94 3.61 3.06
N ALA A 360 7.66 4.89 3.30
CA ALA A 360 8.66 5.96 3.15
C ALA A 360 9.50 6.06 4.43
N ASP A 361 10.82 6.19 4.30
CA ASP A 361 11.72 6.24 5.45
C ASP A 361 11.54 7.54 6.29
N ASP A 362 11.02 8.63 5.72
CA ASP A 362 10.72 9.89 6.43
C ASP A 362 9.22 10.25 6.38
N LYS A 363 8.71 10.98 5.38
CA LYS A 363 7.28 11.36 5.29
C LYS A 363 6.56 10.64 4.16
N ALA A 364 5.28 10.31 4.35
CA ALA A 364 4.44 9.91 3.22
C ALA A 364 4.21 11.12 2.28
N ILE A 365 3.88 12.29 2.83
CA ILE A 365 3.77 13.54 2.09
C ILE A 365 4.51 14.66 2.81
N SER A 366 5.42 15.31 2.11
CA SER A 366 6.07 16.55 2.50
C SER A 366 5.45 17.70 1.73
N VAL A 367 4.98 18.73 2.43
CA VAL A 367 4.42 19.94 1.81
C VAL A 367 5.26 21.15 2.20
N PHE A 368 5.65 21.98 1.22
CA PHE A 368 6.40 23.22 1.51
C PHE A 368 5.91 24.44 0.72
N ASN A 369 5.13 25.29 1.39
CA ASN A 369 4.47 26.51 0.88
C ASN A 369 3.25 26.30 -0.06
N GLY A 370 3.07 25.13 -0.66
CA GLY A 370 1.98 24.83 -1.61
C GLY A 370 0.64 24.44 -0.99
N GLU A 371 -0.31 24.03 -1.84
CA GLU A 371 -1.62 23.48 -1.47
C GLU A 371 -1.67 21.99 -1.84
N VAL A 372 -2.11 21.15 -0.91
CA VAL A 372 -2.28 19.71 -1.16
C VAL A 372 -3.65 19.25 -0.70
N ILE A 373 -4.38 18.61 -1.60
CA ILE A 373 -5.67 17.97 -1.32
C ILE A 373 -5.46 16.46 -1.43
N VAL A 374 -5.83 15.74 -0.36
CA VAL A 374 -5.74 14.28 -0.28
C VAL A 374 -7.12 13.70 -0.04
N ASN A 375 -7.63 12.93 -1.00
CA ASN A 375 -8.95 12.31 -0.93
C ASN A 375 -8.83 10.80 -1.04
N ASP A 376 -9.68 10.08 -0.30
CA ASP A 376 -9.90 8.65 -0.52
C ASP A 376 -8.58 7.86 -0.51
N SER A 377 -7.62 8.18 0.35
CA SER A 377 -6.24 7.66 0.24
C SER A 377 -5.76 6.91 1.49
N LEU A 378 -4.70 6.12 1.33
CA LEU A 378 -4.08 5.34 2.39
C LEU A 378 -2.62 5.73 2.55
N LEU A 379 -2.25 6.33 3.69
CA LEU A 379 -0.89 6.76 4.00
C LEU A 379 -0.40 5.97 5.21
N VAL A 380 0.55 5.06 5.03
CA VAL A 380 0.95 4.15 6.13
C VAL A 380 2.44 3.89 6.23
N ASN A 381 2.87 3.41 7.38
CA ASN A 381 4.21 2.88 7.64
C ASN A 381 5.40 3.85 7.47
N SER A 382 5.19 5.13 7.15
CA SER A 382 6.22 6.17 7.20
C SER A 382 6.41 6.76 8.61
N ASP A 383 7.49 7.51 8.86
CA ASP A 383 7.69 8.17 10.17
C ASP A 383 6.57 9.17 10.47
N ILE A 384 6.25 9.98 9.46
CA ILE A 384 5.20 10.98 9.47
C ILE A 384 4.26 10.75 8.27
N GLY A 385 2.95 10.87 8.48
CA GLY A 385 1.98 10.87 7.38
C GLY A 385 2.15 12.11 6.51
N ILE A 386 1.67 13.27 6.96
CA ILE A 386 1.77 14.53 6.24
C ILE A 386 2.49 15.58 7.10
N GLU A 387 3.59 16.15 6.60
CA GLU A 387 4.24 17.31 7.24
C GLU A 387 4.14 18.55 6.35
N THR A 388 3.38 19.55 6.81
CA THR A 388 3.23 20.82 6.12
C THR A 388 4.14 21.88 6.73
N LYS A 389 4.93 22.51 5.85
CA LYS A 389 5.96 23.50 6.16
C LYS A 389 5.68 24.80 5.42
N GLY A 390 5.98 25.91 6.09
CA GLY A 390 5.98 27.23 5.46
C GLY A 390 7.31 27.98 5.65
N SER A 391 7.42 29.12 4.97
CA SER A 391 8.51 30.08 5.14
C SER A 391 8.09 31.48 4.70
N GLY A 392 8.62 32.51 5.35
CA GLY A 392 8.29 33.89 5.01
C GLY A 392 6.82 34.20 5.32
N SER A 393 6.08 34.67 4.32
CA SER A 393 4.64 34.97 4.45
C SER A 393 3.77 33.95 3.69
N SER A 394 4.24 32.71 3.56
CA SER A 394 3.49 31.64 2.90
C SER A 394 2.28 31.20 3.71
N THR A 395 1.22 30.79 3.03
CA THR A 395 0.01 30.22 3.64
C THR A 395 -0.27 28.82 3.08
N PRO A 396 0.61 27.83 3.32
CA PRO A 396 0.37 26.48 2.82
C PRO A 396 -0.92 25.90 3.42
N ASP A 397 -1.65 25.18 2.58
CA ASP A 397 -2.94 24.60 2.93
C ASP A 397 -2.94 23.10 2.65
N THR A 398 -3.51 22.31 3.57
CA THR A 398 -3.57 20.85 3.45
C THR A 398 -4.96 20.36 3.80
N ARG A 399 -5.67 19.85 2.80
CA ARG A 399 -7.02 19.31 2.98
C ARG A 399 -7.00 17.80 2.83
N VAL A 400 -7.62 17.10 3.78
CA VAL A 400 -7.64 15.64 3.82
C VAL A 400 -9.07 15.18 4.04
N ASN A 401 -9.57 14.32 3.15
CA ASN A 401 -10.91 13.77 3.27
C ASN A 401 -10.92 12.26 2.99
N ASN A 402 -11.70 11.52 3.77
CA ASN A 402 -11.93 10.08 3.57
C ASN A 402 -10.61 9.27 3.48
N THR A 403 -9.66 9.57 4.36
CA THR A 403 -8.28 9.09 4.23
C THR A 403 -7.84 8.42 5.52
N THR A 404 -7.14 7.29 5.40
CA THR A 404 -6.50 6.63 6.55
C THR A 404 -5.02 7.00 6.57
N ILE A 405 -4.58 7.67 7.65
CA ILE A 405 -3.19 8.01 7.92
C ILE A 405 -2.73 7.21 9.14
N ALA A 406 -1.98 6.12 8.94
CA ALA A 406 -1.51 5.22 9.99
C ALA A 406 0.03 5.10 9.98
N ASN A 407 0.70 6.04 10.66
CA ASN A 407 2.15 6.22 10.58
C ASN A 407 2.86 6.02 11.93
N VAL A 408 4.19 5.93 11.90
CA VAL A 408 4.95 5.49 13.07
C VAL A 408 4.88 6.50 14.22
N ASN A 409 5.19 7.77 13.97
CA ASN A 409 5.35 8.76 15.02
C ASN A 409 4.33 9.89 14.95
N ARG A 410 3.91 10.32 13.76
CA ARG A 410 2.95 11.42 13.54
C ARG A 410 2.00 11.09 12.39
N ALA A 411 0.71 11.38 12.54
CA ALA A 411 -0.21 11.34 11.40
C ALA A 411 -0.07 12.65 10.61
N ILE A 412 -0.20 13.80 11.28
CA ILE A 412 0.05 15.11 10.68
C ILE A 412 0.98 15.97 11.53
N ARG A 413 1.70 16.87 10.86
CA ARG A 413 2.55 17.86 11.52
C ARG A 413 2.64 19.19 10.78
N ALA A 414 2.24 20.28 11.43
CA ALA A 414 2.54 21.64 10.99
C ALA A 414 3.84 22.14 11.66
N ARG A 415 4.80 22.66 10.87
CA ARG A 415 6.06 23.19 11.41
C ARG A 415 6.68 24.29 10.55
N ASP A 416 7.58 25.07 11.13
CA ASP A 416 8.51 25.88 10.32
C ASP A 416 9.61 24.99 9.71
N LYS A 417 9.99 25.28 8.46
CA LYS A 417 11.19 24.65 7.85
C LYS A 417 12.48 25.10 8.55
N GLY A 418 12.46 26.30 9.17
CA GLY A 418 13.61 26.94 9.81
C GLY A 418 13.30 27.52 11.19
N SER A 419 13.68 28.78 11.41
CA SER A 419 13.33 29.51 12.64
C SER A 419 11.85 29.89 12.63
N PRO A 420 11.21 30.03 13.80
CA PRO A 420 9.82 30.47 13.88
C PRO A 420 9.59 31.77 13.13
N ASP A 421 8.76 31.74 12.08
CA ASP A 421 8.33 32.92 11.35
C ASP A 421 6.87 33.22 11.68
N PRO A 422 6.59 34.32 12.43
CA PRO A 422 5.23 34.63 12.87
C PRO A 422 4.28 35.02 11.72
N ASN A 423 4.78 35.12 10.48
CA ASN A 423 3.96 35.45 9.32
C ASN A 423 3.54 34.23 8.50
N VAL A 424 4.05 33.03 8.83
CA VAL A 424 3.58 31.78 8.23
C VAL A 424 2.28 31.37 8.91
N VAL A 425 1.29 31.01 8.10
CA VAL A 425 0.03 30.42 8.57
C VAL A 425 -0.10 29.07 7.88
N ILE A 426 -0.22 27.99 8.64
CA ILE A 426 -0.39 26.65 8.08
C ILE A 426 -1.78 26.17 8.46
N THR A 427 -2.60 25.87 7.45
CA THR A 427 -3.95 25.36 7.66
C THR A 427 -4.03 23.87 7.37
N TYR A 428 -4.81 23.17 8.19
CA TYR A 428 -5.28 21.83 7.88
C TYR A 428 -6.80 21.79 7.97
N ASP A 429 -7.43 21.17 6.97
CA ASP A 429 -8.85 20.81 6.99
C ASP A 429 -8.97 19.29 6.81
N ILE A 430 -9.32 18.58 7.88
CA ILE A 430 -9.39 17.11 7.90
C ILE A 430 -10.80 16.65 8.24
N THR A 431 -11.40 15.86 7.35
CA THR A 431 -12.74 15.29 7.52
C THR A 431 -12.79 13.82 7.15
N ASN A 432 -13.75 13.07 7.71
CA ASN A 432 -14.03 11.68 7.36
C ASN A 432 -12.80 10.74 7.44
N SER A 433 -11.82 11.06 8.29
CA SER A 433 -10.49 10.44 8.20
C SER A 433 -10.10 9.70 9.48
N ILE A 434 -9.19 8.75 9.34
CA ILE A 434 -8.55 8.06 10.47
C ILE A 434 -7.12 8.59 10.61
N LEU A 435 -6.79 9.14 11.78
CA LEU A 435 -5.44 9.54 12.17
C LEU A 435 -4.92 8.58 13.24
N HIS A 436 -4.12 7.60 12.84
CA HIS A 436 -3.55 6.58 13.71
C HIS A 436 -2.02 6.71 13.81
N VAL A 437 -1.49 6.43 14.99
CA VAL A 437 -0.05 6.34 15.24
C VAL A 437 0.27 5.19 16.19
N ASN A 438 1.49 4.66 16.10
CA ASN A 438 1.95 3.63 17.03
C ASN A 438 2.00 4.15 18.48
N GLU A 439 2.01 3.22 19.43
CA GLU A 439 2.14 3.54 20.86
C GLU A 439 3.32 4.50 21.13
N GLY A 440 3.06 5.60 21.83
CA GLY A 440 4.03 6.66 22.11
C GLY A 440 4.18 7.72 21.02
N GLY A 441 3.51 7.56 19.88
CA GLY A 441 3.34 8.58 18.86
C GLY A 441 2.38 9.69 19.27
N VAL A 442 2.34 10.76 18.48
CA VAL A 442 1.41 11.89 18.64
C VAL A 442 0.70 12.09 17.32
N ALA A 443 -0.62 11.87 17.23
CA ALA A 443 -1.30 11.90 15.93
C ALA A 443 -1.19 13.29 15.28
N VAL A 444 -1.40 14.34 16.06
CA VAL A 444 -1.38 15.74 15.59
C VAL A 444 -0.31 16.53 16.33
N ALA A 445 0.65 17.10 15.58
CA ALA A 445 1.65 17.99 16.11
C ALA A 445 1.63 19.34 15.39
N THR A 446 1.78 20.44 16.12
CA THR A 446 1.83 21.77 15.51
C THR A 446 2.78 22.68 16.28
N ASP A 447 3.59 23.44 15.55
CA ASP A 447 4.35 24.58 16.08
C ASP A 447 3.53 25.90 16.02
N TYR A 448 2.32 25.86 15.44
CA TYR A 448 1.41 26.99 15.20
C TYR A 448 0.19 26.98 16.13
N ALA A 449 -0.71 27.94 15.93
CA ALA A 449 -1.98 28.01 16.64
C ALA A 449 -2.80 26.73 16.35
N PRO A 450 -3.17 25.94 17.38
CA PRO A 450 -3.99 24.74 17.16
C PRO A 450 -5.35 25.03 16.51
N GLU A 451 -5.81 26.28 16.59
CA GLU A 451 -7.05 26.75 15.95
C GLU A 451 -6.97 26.81 14.42
N ASP A 452 -5.77 26.77 13.82
CA ASP A 452 -5.58 26.71 12.36
C ASP A 452 -5.67 25.27 11.82
N LEU A 453 -5.80 24.27 12.71
CA LEU A 453 -5.92 22.84 12.37
C LEU A 453 -7.35 22.38 12.67
N HIS A 454 -8.18 22.37 11.64
CA HIS A 454 -9.58 21.96 11.66
C HIS A 454 -9.70 20.46 11.39
N ILE A 455 -10.12 19.70 12.38
CA ILE A 455 -10.27 18.24 12.32
C ILE A 455 -11.68 17.94 12.83
N ASN A 456 -12.54 17.44 11.95
CA ASN A 456 -13.93 17.14 12.27
C ASN A 456 -14.31 15.79 11.66
N TYR A 457 -15.34 15.13 12.20
CA TYR A 457 -15.85 13.84 11.73
C TYR A 457 -14.72 12.85 11.45
N SER A 458 -13.78 12.70 12.39
CA SER A 458 -12.56 11.92 12.22
C SER A 458 -12.23 11.12 13.48
N LEU A 459 -11.50 10.02 13.31
CA LEU A 459 -11.05 9.18 14.42
C LEU A 459 -9.57 9.45 14.72
N LEU A 460 -9.26 9.73 15.98
CA LEU A 460 -7.90 9.99 16.42
C LEU A 460 -7.67 9.59 17.89
N PRO A 461 -6.47 9.11 18.27
CA PRO A 461 -6.22 8.56 19.60
C PRO A 461 -6.21 9.61 20.73
N GLN A 462 -6.03 10.89 20.42
CA GLN A 462 -6.03 12.00 21.39
C GLN A 462 -7.16 13.00 21.10
N SER A 463 -7.78 13.56 22.14
CA SER A 463 -8.81 14.62 21.97
C SER A 463 -8.23 15.84 21.27
N TRP A 464 -8.98 16.42 20.33
CA TRP A 464 -8.58 17.61 19.58
C TRP A 464 -9.73 18.62 19.53
N ASP A 465 -10.00 19.23 20.67
CA ASP A 465 -11.12 20.15 20.87
C ASP A 465 -10.61 21.60 20.84
N HIS A 466 -10.48 22.15 19.64
CA HIS A 466 -10.07 23.53 19.38
C HIS A 466 -11.16 24.30 18.63
N ALA A 467 -11.04 25.63 18.53
CA ALA A 467 -12.03 26.42 17.79
C ALA A 467 -12.10 25.96 16.32
N GLY A 468 -13.31 25.63 15.84
CA GLY A 468 -13.51 25.09 14.48
C GLY A 468 -13.14 23.60 14.32
N SER A 469 -12.91 22.89 15.43
CA SER A 469 -12.44 21.51 15.47
C SER A 469 -13.22 20.71 16.53
N GLY A 470 -13.25 19.38 16.40
CA GLY A 470 -13.86 18.49 17.39
C GLY A 470 -15.31 18.06 17.09
N GLU A 471 -15.96 18.65 16.08
CA GLU A 471 -17.32 18.23 15.70
C GLU A 471 -17.27 16.80 15.13
N GLY A 472 -18.04 15.88 15.71
CA GLY A 472 -18.13 14.50 15.20
C GLY A 472 -16.86 13.65 15.36
N ASN A 473 -15.83 14.14 16.05
CA ASN A 473 -14.59 13.38 16.26
C ASN A 473 -14.78 12.23 17.27
N ILE A 474 -14.03 11.17 17.05
CA ILE A 474 -14.02 9.98 17.90
C ILE A 474 -12.63 9.79 18.48
N ASN A 475 -12.56 9.60 19.80
CA ASN A 475 -11.34 9.25 20.49
C ASN A 475 -11.26 7.76 20.76
N GLY A 476 -10.40 7.07 20.04
CA GLY A 476 -10.26 5.63 20.18
C GLY A 476 -9.25 5.03 19.22
N ALA A 477 -9.18 3.70 19.25
CA ALA A 477 -8.45 2.93 18.26
C ALA A 477 -9.36 2.68 17.03
N PRO A 478 -8.80 2.66 15.82
CA PRO A 478 -9.57 2.35 14.61
C PRO A 478 -9.93 0.86 14.49
N LEU A 479 -9.37 -0.02 15.33
CA LEU A 479 -9.57 -1.48 15.29
C LEU A 479 -9.34 -2.05 13.88
N PHE A 480 -8.12 -1.85 13.35
CA PHE A 480 -7.71 -2.49 12.09
C PHE A 480 -7.60 -4.01 12.24
N VAL A 481 -7.92 -4.77 11.19
CA VAL A 481 -7.87 -6.25 11.17
C VAL A 481 -6.47 -6.76 11.57
N ALA A 482 -5.42 -6.35 10.85
CA ALA A 482 -4.05 -6.82 11.06
C ALA A 482 -3.00 -5.81 10.52
N PRO A 483 -2.84 -4.63 11.13
CA PRO A 483 -2.00 -3.56 10.59
C PRO A 483 -0.50 -3.94 10.56
N ASN A 484 -0.06 -4.89 11.38
CA ASN A 484 1.29 -5.45 11.32
C ASN A 484 1.55 -6.32 10.08
N LEU A 485 0.48 -6.82 9.45
CA LEU A 485 0.48 -7.56 8.18
C LEU A 485 -0.06 -6.70 7.03
N ASN A 486 0.02 -5.37 7.20
CA ASN A 486 -0.51 -4.38 6.26
C ASN A 486 -2.01 -4.53 5.97
N ASP A 487 -2.80 -5.01 6.94
CA ASP A 487 -4.26 -5.01 6.84
C ASP A 487 -4.85 -3.85 7.61
N PHE A 488 -5.30 -2.83 6.88
CA PHE A 488 -5.90 -1.63 7.42
C PHE A 488 -7.41 -1.59 7.22
N HIS A 489 -8.04 -2.70 6.81
CA HIS A 489 -9.49 -2.83 6.88
C HIS A 489 -9.97 -2.74 8.32
N LEU A 490 -11.21 -2.26 8.50
CA LEU A 490 -11.83 -2.12 9.82
C LEU A 490 -12.38 -3.47 10.30
N GLN A 491 -12.19 -3.78 11.57
CA GLN A 491 -12.91 -4.87 12.23
C GLN A 491 -14.39 -4.49 12.39
N PRO A 492 -15.33 -5.47 12.41
CA PRO A 492 -16.77 -5.19 12.48
C PRO A 492 -17.22 -4.35 13.69
N ASN A 493 -16.48 -4.34 14.78
CA ASN A 493 -16.76 -3.53 15.97
C ASN A 493 -16.02 -2.18 16.00
N SER A 494 -15.40 -1.77 14.89
CA SER A 494 -14.67 -0.52 14.80
C SER A 494 -15.57 0.69 15.05
N PRO A 495 -15.15 1.66 15.87
CA PRO A 495 -15.90 2.90 16.02
C PRO A 495 -15.78 3.84 14.80
N ALA A 496 -14.98 3.48 13.78
CA ALA A 496 -14.91 4.19 12.52
C ALA A 496 -16.07 3.88 11.58
N ILE A 497 -16.82 2.81 11.84
CA ILE A 497 -17.96 2.39 11.00
C ILE A 497 -19.14 3.34 11.23
N ASP A 498 -19.82 3.74 10.15
CA ASP A 498 -20.98 4.64 10.15
C ASP A 498 -20.73 5.98 10.88
N ALA A 499 -19.49 6.46 10.89
CA ALA A 499 -19.04 7.56 11.74
C ALA A 499 -18.69 8.88 11.02
N GLY A 500 -18.63 8.87 9.69
CA GLY A 500 -18.33 10.02 8.82
C GLY A 500 -19.39 11.11 8.80
N MET A 501 -19.28 12.11 7.94
CA MET A 501 -20.24 13.21 7.91
C MET A 501 -21.69 12.72 7.65
N PRO A 502 -22.71 13.21 8.39
CA PRO A 502 -24.07 12.65 8.34
C PRO A 502 -24.79 12.75 6.97
N ASP A 503 -24.32 13.58 6.06
CA ASP A 503 -24.86 13.76 4.71
C ASP A 503 -24.11 12.95 3.64
N ARG A 504 -23.15 12.10 4.07
CA ARG A 504 -22.42 11.17 3.22
C ARG A 504 -22.75 9.72 3.57
N VAL A 505 -22.77 8.88 2.54
CA VAL A 505 -23.10 7.46 2.63
C VAL A 505 -22.08 6.62 1.87
N ASP A 506 -21.88 5.39 2.31
CA ASP A 506 -21.16 4.35 1.57
C ASP A 506 -22.04 3.74 0.46
N ASP A 507 -21.44 2.86 -0.35
CA ASP A 507 -22.11 2.24 -1.49
C ASP A 507 -23.31 1.36 -1.11
N ASP A 508 -23.36 0.88 0.13
CA ASP A 508 -24.48 0.13 0.70
C ASP A 508 -25.60 1.03 1.27
N GLY A 509 -25.39 2.34 1.26
CA GLY A 509 -26.34 3.34 1.74
C GLY A 509 -26.33 3.58 3.25
N SER A 510 -25.43 2.94 4.01
CA SER A 510 -25.15 3.29 5.41
C SER A 510 -24.44 4.64 5.50
N ARG A 511 -24.24 5.17 6.71
CA ARG A 511 -23.50 6.43 6.87
C ARG A 511 -22.04 6.15 6.50
N LEU A 512 -21.37 7.10 5.86
CA LEU A 512 -19.99 6.93 5.44
C LEU A 512 -19.09 6.46 6.59
N ASP A 513 -18.31 5.41 6.38
CA ASP A 513 -17.22 4.98 7.24
C ASP A 513 -16.07 6.00 7.25
N LEU A 514 -15.30 6.03 8.33
CA LEU A 514 -14.10 6.87 8.40
C LEU A 514 -12.92 6.17 7.73
N GLY A 515 -12.16 6.92 6.93
CA GLY A 515 -10.89 6.47 6.38
C GLY A 515 -10.99 5.88 4.97
N PHE A 516 -9.97 5.11 4.59
CA PHE A 516 -9.78 4.61 3.22
C PHE A 516 -10.64 3.40 2.88
N TYR A 517 -10.65 2.39 3.76
CA TYR A 517 -11.41 1.16 3.55
C TYR A 517 -12.77 1.30 4.22
N ALA A 518 -13.82 1.48 3.40
CA ALA A 518 -15.18 1.29 3.86
C ALA A 518 -15.40 -0.21 4.11
N LEU A 519 -16.07 -0.55 5.21
CA LEU A 519 -16.63 -1.87 5.40
C LEU A 519 -17.91 -1.94 4.57
N GLY A 520 -17.77 -2.13 3.26
CA GLY A 520 -18.94 -2.35 2.41
C GLY A 520 -19.71 -3.57 2.95
N LEU A 521 -21.03 -3.44 3.13
CA LEU A 521 -21.96 -4.53 3.48
C LEU A 521 -22.04 -5.66 2.42
N ALA A 522 -20.95 -5.97 1.71
CA ALA A 522 -20.76 -7.24 1.05
C ALA A 522 -20.49 -8.31 2.13
N ALA A 523 -21.57 -8.96 2.58
CA ALA A 523 -21.64 -10.10 3.49
C ALA A 523 -20.59 -10.06 4.62
N LEU A 524 -20.97 -9.56 5.81
CA LEU A 524 -20.21 -9.84 7.03
C LEU A 524 -19.90 -11.35 7.04
N PRO A 525 -18.62 -11.77 7.02
CA PRO A 525 -18.28 -13.18 7.11
C PRO A 525 -18.97 -13.76 8.35
N GLY A 526 -19.79 -14.79 8.18
CA GLY A 526 -20.61 -15.37 9.25
C GLY A 526 -22.04 -14.83 9.40
N ASP A 527 -22.47 -13.78 8.68
CA ASP A 527 -23.89 -13.35 8.62
C ASP A 527 -24.65 -14.28 7.66
N LEU A 528 -24.94 -15.47 8.17
CA LEU A 528 -25.58 -16.54 7.43
C LEU A 528 -27.05 -16.26 7.18
N ASN A 529 -27.66 -15.38 7.99
CA ASN A 529 -29.07 -15.08 7.92
C ASN A 529 -29.43 -13.78 7.17
N GLN A 530 -28.42 -12.99 6.81
CA GLN A 530 -28.49 -11.74 6.06
C GLN A 530 -29.31 -10.66 6.77
N ASP A 531 -29.28 -10.64 8.10
CA ASP A 531 -29.92 -9.59 8.90
C ASP A 531 -28.94 -8.51 9.37
N THR A 532 -27.73 -8.49 8.78
CA THR A 532 -26.65 -7.51 9.00
C THR A 532 -25.98 -7.63 10.36
N LYS A 533 -26.12 -8.78 11.01
CA LYS A 533 -25.45 -9.11 12.28
C LYS A 533 -24.84 -10.50 12.18
N VAL A 534 -23.76 -10.72 12.93
CA VAL A 534 -23.27 -12.06 13.22
C VAL A 534 -23.60 -12.31 14.69
N ASP A 535 -24.63 -13.10 14.96
CA ASP A 535 -25.09 -13.38 16.32
C ASP A 535 -25.50 -14.85 16.50
N THR A 536 -26.20 -15.16 17.60
CA THR A 536 -26.61 -16.53 17.93
C THR A 536 -27.49 -17.18 16.84
N HIS A 537 -28.22 -16.38 16.05
CA HIS A 537 -29.06 -16.89 14.97
C HIS A 537 -28.23 -17.44 13.80
N ASP A 538 -27.02 -16.91 13.58
CA ASP A 538 -26.09 -17.41 12.56
C ASP A 538 -25.44 -18.70 13.01
N ILE A 539 -25.03 -18.79 14.28
CA ILE A 539 -24.53 -20.04 14.87
C ILE A 539 -25.59 -21.14 14.73
N ASP A 540 -26.84 -20.86 15.13
CA ASP A 540 -27.95 -21.81 15.01
C ASP A 540 -28.20 -22.23 13.55
N ARG A 541 -28.02 -21.30 12.61
CA ARG A 541 -28.20 -21.56 11.18
C ARG A 541 -27.07 -22.43 10.63
N LEU A 542 -25.83 -22.19 11.04
CA LEU A 542 -24.68 -23.03 10.70
C LEU A 542 -24.83 -24.44 11.25
N CYS A 543 -25.16 -24.59 12.55
CA CYS A 543 -25.39 -25.90 13.17
C CYS A 543 -26.50 -26.68 12.45
N LYS A 544 -27.57 -26.00 12.01
CA LYS A 544 -28.62 -26.62 11.18
C LYS A 544 -28.09 -27.04 9.80
N GLY A 545 -27.25 -26.23 9.17
CA GLY A 545 -26.57 -26.53 7.90
C GLY A 545 -25.69 -27.77 7.99
N ILE A 546 -24.85 -27.85 9.01
CA ILE A 546 -23.95 -28.98 9.29
C ILE A 546 -24.78 -30.27 9.50
N LYS A 547 -25.79 -30.24 10.38
CA LYS A 547 -26.67 -31.41 10.63
C LYS A 547 -27.42 -31.86 9.38
N ALA A 548 -27.82 -30.92 8.53
CA ALA A 548 -28.53 -31.20 7.29
C ALA A 548 -27.60 -31.66 6.16
N GLN A 549 -26.28 -31.63 6.35
CA GLN A 549 -25.28 -31.85 5.30
C GLN A 549 -25.55 -30.94 4.10
N SER A 550 -25.72 -29.64 4.38
CA SER A 550 -25.95 -28.62 3.36
C SER A 550 -24.86 -28.64 2.28
N GLN A 551 -25.18 -28.08 1.12
CA GLN A 551 -24.24 -27.84 0.03
C GLN A 551 -24.22 -26.34 -0.33
N ASP A 552 -24.77 -25.51 0.56
CA ASP A 552 -24.74 -24.07 0.43
C ASP A 552 -23.34 -23.58 0.81
N SER A 553 -22.61 -23.05 -0.17
CA SER A 553 -21.24 -22.56 0.02
C SER A 553 -21.16 -21.42 1.03
N ALA A 554 -22.29 -20.77 1.37
CA ALA A 554 -22.31 -19.79 2.46
C ALA A 554 -21.98 -20.39 3.84
N PHE A 555 -22.07 -21.72 4.02
CA PHE A 555 -21.75 -22.38 5.30
C PHE A 555 -20.32 -22.94 5.39
N ASP A 556 -19.56 -22.92 4.30
CA ASP A 556 -18.13 -23.27 4.27
C ASP A 556 -17.35 -22.00 4.62
N LEU A 557 -17.22 -21.74 5.92
CA LEU A 557 -16.66 -20.49 6.45
C LEU A 557 -15.14 -20.52 6.56
N ASN A 558 -14.54 -21.72 6.58
CA ASN A 558 -13.10 -21.92 6.62
C ASN A 558 -12.51 -22.28 5.24
N ASP A 559 -13.33 -22.24 4.18
CA ASP A 559 -13.00 -22.52 2.78
C ASP A 559 -12.27 -23.87 2.57
N SER A 560 -12.56 -24.85 3.42
CA SER A 560 -11.97 -26.19 3.33
C SER A 560 -12.60 -27.03 2.22
N GLY A 561 -13.77 -26.63 1.72
CA GLY A 561 -14.61 -27.39 0.79
C GLY A 561 -15.54 -28.39 1.47
N ASP A 562 -15.45 -28.53 2.80
CA ASP A 562 -16.28 -29.41 3.63
C ASP A 562 -17.07 -28.56 4.63
N ILE A 563 -18.41 -28.71 4.67
CA ILE A 563 -19.27 -28.02 5.65
C ILE A 563 -19.40 -28.88 6.92
N ASP A 564 -18.62 -28.57 7.95
CA ASP A 564 -18.53 -29.35 9.19
C ASP A 564 -18.28 -28.52 10.47
N LEU A 565 -17.81 -29.18 11.55
CA LEU A 565 -17.59 -28.51 12.83
C LEU A 565 -16.38 -27.56 12.83
N ASP A 566 -15.49 -27.66 11.84
CA ASP A 566 -14.39 -26.72 11.68
C ASP A 566 -14.91 -25.36 11.21
N ASP A 567 -16.01 -25.29 10.45
CA ASP A 567 -16.70 -24.02 10.12
C ASP A 567 -17.36 -23.39 11.34
N TYR A 568 -17.94 -24.23 12.19
CA TYR A 568 -18.50 -23.79 13.47
C TYR A 568 -17.42 -23.20 14.38
N ASP A 569 -16.27 -23.87 14.50
CA ASP A 569 -15.15 -23.36 15.28
C ASP A 569 -14.62 -22.04 14.69
N TYR A 570 -14.58 -21.92 13.36
CA TYR A 570 -14.21 -20.68 12.67
C TYR A 570 -15.19 -19.53 12.97
N LEU A 571 -16.50 -19.77 12.87
CA LEU A 571 -17.53 -18.77 13.21
C LEU A 571 -17.41 -18.30 14.66
N VAL A 572 -17.27 -19.22 15.61
CA VAL A 572 -17.27 -18.91 17.04
C VAL A 572 -15.96 -18.25 17.47
N ARG A 573 -14.81 -18.80 17.07
CA ARG A 573 -13.50 -18.37 17.59
C ARG A 573 -12.83 -17.28 16.77
N VAL A 574 -13.00 -17.30 15.45
CA VAL A 574 -12.32 -16.37 14.54
C VAL A 574 -13.20 -15.18 14.25
N ILE A 575 -14.45 -15.42 13.82
CA ILE A 575 -15.37 -14.34 13.43
C ILE A 575 -15.93 -13.63 14.67
N LEU A 576 -16.53 -14.39 15.60
CA LEU A 576 -17.15 -13.81 16.82
C LEU A 576 -16.13 -13.53 17.93
N GLY A 577 -14.94 -14.13 17.87
CA GLY A 577 -13.89 -13.92 18.87
C GLY A 577 -14.24 -14.40 20.29
N THR A 578 -15.13 -15.39 20.41
CA THR A 578 -15.57 -15.97 21.70
C THR A 578 -15.35 -17.49 21.73
N GLY A 579 -15.85 -18.16 22.76
CA GLY A 579 -15.77 -19.60 22.94
C GLY A 579 -17.09 -20.25 23.33
N PRO A 580 -17.23 -21.56 23.13
CA PRO A 580 -18.35 -22.34 23.66
C PRO A 580 -18.57 -22.07 25.16
N GLY A 581 -19.80 -21.74 25.55
CA GLY A 581 -20.13 -21.36 26.94
C GLY A 581 -20.65 -19.94 27.10
N ASP A 582 -20.20 -19.01 26.25
CA ASP A 582 -20.66 -17.61 26.23
C ASP A 582 -22.03 -17.49 25.55
N ALA A 583 -23.10 -17.79 26.29
CA ALA A 583 -24.46 -17.88 25.78
C ALA A 583 -25.06 -16.53 25.38
N ASN A 584 -24.51 -15.43 25.90
CA ASN A 584 -25.01 -14.08 25.67
C ASN A 584 -24.14 -13.26 24.68
N LEU A 585 -23.01 -13.82 24.24
CA LEU A 585 -22.03 -13.23 23.33
C LEU A 585 -21.41 -11.92 23.84
N ASP A 586 -21.22 -11.79 25.17
CA ASP A 586 -20.54 -10.63 25.77
C ASP A 586 -19.01 -10.77 25.82
N GLY A 587 -18.48 -11.89 25.31
CA GLY A 587 -17.07 -12.23 25.23
C GLY A 587 -16.52 -12.90 26.49
N VAL A 588 -17.37 -13.23 27.47
CA VAL A 588 -16.95 -13.80 28.75
C VAL A 588 -17.86 -14.97 29.15
N PHE A 589 -17.34 -16.20 29.11
CA PHE A 589 -18.05 -17.34 29.70
C PHE A 589 -18.01 -17.28 31.24
N ASP A 590 -19.12 -16.95 31.90
CA ASP A 590 -19.25 -16.89 33.35
C ASP A 590 -20.59 -17.42 33.91
N SER A 591 -20.87 -17.11 35.18
CA SER A 591 -22.09 -17.56 35.84
C SER A 591 -23.37 -17.00 35.23
N SER A 592 -23.30 -15.87 34.53
CA SER A 592 -24.45 -15.23 33.87
C SER A 592 -24.94 -16.07 32.70
N ASP A 593 -24.04 -16.67 31.91
CA ASP A 593 -24.37 -17.59 30.82
C ASP A 593 -25.04 -18.85 31.33
N LEU A 594 -24.46 -19.47 32.36
CA LEU A 594 -25.03 -20.66 32.98
C LEU A 594 -26.43 -20.37 33.53
N VAL A 595 -26.62 -19.21 34.18
CA VAL A 595 -27.95 -18.79 34.65
C VAL A 595 -28.91 -18.61 33.48
N GLN A 596 -28.49 -18.02 32.37
CA GLN A 596 -29.31 -17.83 31.17
C GLN A 596 -29.79 -19.17 30.61
N VAL A 597 -28.89 -20.11 30.32
CA VAL A 597 -29.25 -21.39 29.69
C VAL A 597 -30.11 -22.26 30.63
N PHE A 598 -29.80 -22.30 31.94
CA PHE A 598 -30.62 -23.04 32.90
C PHE A 598 -32.00 -22.42 33.15
N GLN A 599 -32.19 -21.12 32.90
CA GLN A 599 -33.51 -20.48 32.97
C GLN A 599 -34.44 -20.90 31.83
N ARG A 600 -33.90 -21.38 30.70
CA ARG A 600 -34.68 -21.92 29.58
C ARG A 600 -35.30 -23.27 29.92
N GLY A 601 -34.64 -24.05 30.76
CA GLY A 601 -35.16 -25.31 31.30
C GLY A 601 -35.01 -26.50 30.35
N GLU A 602 -34.09 -26.43 29.39
CA GLU A 602 -33.89 -27.45 28.35
C GLU A 602 -32.80 -28.47 28.69
N TYR A 603 -32.04 -28.25 29.77
CA TYR A 603 -30.99 -29.17 30.20
C TYR A 603 -31.54 -30.58 30.51
N GLU A 604 -31.14 -31.58 29.72
CA GLU A 604 -31.56 -32.98 29.87
C GLU A 604 -33.09 -33.19 29.95
N ASP A 605 -33.86 -32.38 29.22
CA ASP A 605 -35.33 -32.37 29.32
C ASP A 605 -36.05 -33.51 28.55
N ASN A 606 -35.31 -34.24 27.70
CA ASN A 606 -35.79 -35.29 26.78
C ASN A 606 -36.70 -34.79 25.64
N GLN A 607 -36.72 -33.50 25.35
CA GLN A 607 -37.29 -32.96 24.11
C GLN A 607 -36.22 -32.98 23.03
N THR A 608 -36.58 -33.38 21.81
CA THR A 608 -35.59 -33.54 20.74
C THR A 608 -35.42 -32.27 19.94
N ALA A 609 -34.18 -31.84 19.78
CA ALA A 609 -33.70 -30.78 18.90
C ALA A 609 -34.38 -29.42 19.15
N ASN A 610 -34.55 -29.03 20.42
CA ASN A 610 -35.18 -27.76 20.80
C ASN A 610 -34.21 -26.68 21.32
N SER A 611 -32.90 -26.94 21.38
CA SER A 611 -31.92 -25.96 21.87
C SER A 611 -31.09 -25.33 20.74
N GLY A 612 -30.90 -24.02 20.80
CA GLY A 612 -29.87 -23.27 20.08
C GLY A 612 -28.72 -22.80 20.97
N TRP A 613 -27.78 -22.02 20.45
CA TRP A 613 -26.59 -21.53 21.17
C TRP A 613 -26.95 -20.82 22.47
N SER A 614 -27.89 -19.87 22.41
CA SER A 614 -28.32 -19.07 23.57
C SER A 614 -29.08 -19.88 24.63
N GLU A 615 -29.44 -21.12 24.29
CA GLU A 615 -30.17 -22.08 25.12
C GLU A 615 -29.27 -23.23 25.59
N GLY A 616 -28.04 -23.33 25.08
CA GLY A 616 -26.98 -24.22 25.57
C GLY A 616 -26.47 -25.27 24.57
N ASP A 617 -26.90 -25.27 23.31
CA ASP A 617 -26.32 -26.13 22.25
C ASP A 617 -24.94 -25.57 21.84
N TRP A 618 -23.86 -26.11 22.41
CA TRP A 618 -22.49 -25.64 22.21
C TRP A 618 -21.62 -26.65 21.46
N ASN A 619 -22.21 -27.76 21.02
CA ASN A 619 -21.56 -28.76 20.18
C ASN A 619 -22.26 -28.96 18.82
N CYS A 620 -23.26 -28.12 18.50
CA CYS A 620 -24.11 -28.22 17.33
C CYS A 620 -24.82 -29.59 17.21
N ASP A 621 -25.33 -30.17 18.29
CA ASP A 621 -26.13 -31.41 18.25
C ASP A 621 -27.65 -31.17 18.43
N GLY A 622 -28.03 -30.00 18.96
CA GLY A 622 -29.41 -29.50 19.04
C GLY A 622 -30.05 -29.71 20.39
N GLU A 623 -29.28 -30.22 21.34
CA GLU A 623 -29.71 -30.57 22.68
C GLU A 623 -28.81 -29.85 23.67
N PHE A 624 -29.38 -29.16 24.66
CA PHE A 624 -28.57 -28.73 25.79
C PHE A 624 -28.40 -29.88 26.79
N ASN A 625 -27.23 -30.50 26.85
CA ASN A 625 -26.97 -31.59 27.79
C ASN A 625 -25.55 -31.59 28.37
N SER A 626 -25.19 -32.66 29.08
CA SER A 626 -23.86 -32.82 29.69
C SER A 626 -22.71 -32.71 28.68
N SER A 627 -22.90 -33.07 27.41
CA SER A 627 -21.85 -32.94 26.38
C SER A 627 -21.49 -31.49 26.06
N ASP A 628 -22.45 -30.58 26.05
CA ASP A 628 -22.24 -29.16 25.80
C ASP A 628 -21.44 -28.51 26.91
N LEU A 629 -21.81 -28.83 28.15
CA LEU A 629 -21.03 -28.41 29.32
C LEU A 629 -19.59 -28.91 29.23
N VAL A 630 -19.37 -30.14 28.77
CA VAL A 630 -18.02 -30.67 28.56
C VAL A 630 -17.28 -29.85 27.50
N VAL A 631 -17.91 -29.51 26.37
CA VAL A 631 -17.29 -28.67 25.32
C VAL A 631 -16.93 -27.29 25.86
N ALA A 632 -17.86 -26.61 26.55
CA ALA A 632 -17.62 -25.29 27.12
C ALA A 632 -16.51 -25.28 28.19
N PHE A 633 -16.47 -26.28 29.08
CA PHE A 633 -15.41 -26.36 30.09
C PHE A 633 -14.07 -26.87 29.54
N GLN A 634 -14.06 -27.63 28.44
CA GLN A 634 -12.83 -28.02 27.76
C GLN A 634 -12.13 -26.83 27.08
N GLY A 635 -12.88 -25.81 26.68
CA GLY A 635 -12.32 -24.54 26.19
C GLY A 635 -11.42 -23.84 27.22
N GLY A 636 -11.73 -24.02 28.52
CA GLY A 636 -10.91 -23.48 29.61
C GLY A 636 -11.20 -22.01 29.94
N ASP A 637 -12.24 -21.44 29.34
CA ASP A 637 -12.52 -19.99 29.36
C ASP A 637 -13.46 -19.54 30.49
N TYR A 638 -13.95 -20.47 31.33
CA TYR A 638 -14.89 -20.13 32.41
C TYR A 638 -14.25 -19.20 33.46
N GLN A 639 -14.79 -17.99 33.58
CA GLN A 639 -14.34 -17.00 34.54
C GLN A 639 -15.24 -17.02 35.79
N VAL A 640 -14.63 -17.24 36.95
CA VAL A 640 -15.33 -17.03 38.21
C VAL A 640 -15.31 -15.53 38.48
N ALA A 641 -16.49 -14.91 38.58
CA ALA A 641 -16.61 -13.55 39.09
C ALA A 641 -15.74 -13.41 40.35
N THR A 642 -14.66 -12.63 40.25
CA THR A 642 -13.83 -12.36 41.42
C THR A 642 -14.71 -11.65 42.43
N SER A 643 -15.00 -12.31 43.55
CA SER A 643 -15.63 -11.62 44.66
C SER A 643 -14.70 -10.47 45.00
N THR A 644 -15.13 -9.25 44.71
CA THR A 644 -14.50 -8.06 45.27
C THR A 644 -14.54 -8.25 46.77
N ARG A 645 -13.38 -8.62 47.32
CA ARG A 645 -13.16 -8.54 48.76
C ARG A 645 -13.52 -7.09 49.09
N PRO A 646 -14.48 -6.83 50.00
CA PRO A 646 -14.94 -5.48 50.23
C PRO A 646 -13.73 -4.60 50.49
N GLU A 647 -13.63 -3.49 49.76
CA GLU A 647 -12.62 -2.46 49.97
C GLU A 647 -12.51 -2.23 51.48
N ILE A 648 -11.34 -2.57 52.03
CA ILE A 648 -11.00 -2.19 53.40
C ILE A 648 -10.95 -0.67 53.36
N ARG A 649 -12.01 -0.02 53.83
CA ARG A 649 -12.02 1.42 54.04
C ARG A 649 -10.83 1.76 54.93
N SER A 650 -10.16 2.88 54.69
CA SER A 650 -9.02 3.33 55.49
C SER A 650 -9.32 3.42 57.00
N SER A 651 -10.60 3.46 57.39
CA SER A 651 -11.06 3.36 58.78
C SER A 651 -10.82 1.99 59.43
N ASP A 652 -10.85 0.90 58.66
CA ASP A 652 -10.71 -0.47 59.17
C ASP A 652 -9.24 -0.88 59.33
N LEU A 653 -8.33 -0.21 58.60
CA LEU A 653 -6.88 -0.34 58.79
C LEU A 653 -6.39 0.34 60.09
N ALA A 654 -7.08 1.40 60.54
CA ALA A 654 -6.74 2.10 61.78
C ALA A 654 -7.10 1.30 63.04
N ALA A 655 -8.21 0.55 63.01
CA ALA A 655 -8.64 -0.30 64.13
C ALA A 655 -7.77 -1.56 64.30
N ALA A 656 -7.16 -2.08 63.22
CA ALA A 656 -6.29 -3.25 63.28
C ALA A 656 -4.88 -2.94 63.83
N ILE A 657 -4.39 -1.70 63.71
CA ILE A 657 -3.06 -1.28 64.20
C ILE A 657 -3.06 -0.98 65.72
N GLU A 658 -4.19 -0.55 66.29
CA GLU A 658 -4.33 -0.39 67.76
C GLU A 658 -4.50 -1.72 68.51
N ALA A 659 -4.98 -2.78 67.84
CA ALA A 659 -5.17 -4.09 68.48
C ALA A 659 -3.86 -4.92 68.61
N ASP A 660 -2.84 -4.64 67.80
CA ASP A 660 -1.57 -5.39 67.79
C ASP A 660 -0.49 -4.77 68.71
N THR A 661 -0.59 -3.48 69.04
CA THR A 661 0.32 -2.80 69.98
C THR A 661 0.08 -3.15 71.45
N HIS A 662 -1.03 -3.82 71.79
CA HIS A 662 -1.35 -4.28 73.14
C HIS A 662 -0.97 -5.74 73.46
N LYS A 663 -0.50 -6.54 72.50
CA LYS A 663 -0.14 -7.96 72.71
C LYS A 663 1.36 -8.26 72.89
N GLN A 664 2.27 -7.29 72.78
CA GLN A 664 3.72 -7.49 72.94
C GLN A 664 4.36 -6.83 74.18
N LYS A 665 3.62 -6.67 75.29
CA LYS A 665 4.20 -6.26 76.59
C LYS A 665 3.72 -7.11 77.78
N SER A 666 3.98 -8.42 77.74
CA SER A 666 4.29 -9.19 78.97
C SER A 666 4.75 -10.60 78.63
N THR A 667 6.06 -10.85 78.64
CA THR A 667 6.71 -12.09 79.14
C THR A 667 8.21 -12.02 78.82
N GLY A 668 9.04 -11.87 79.85
CA GLY A 668 10.50 -11.87 79.72
C GLY A 668 11.24 -11.14 80.84
N THR A 669 11.12 -11.60 82.09
CA THR A 669 12.13 -11.37 83.14
C THR A 669 12.38 -12.67 83.91
N ALA A 670 13.66 -12.89 84.20
CA ALA A 670 14.34 -14.04 84.83
C ALA A 670 14.71 -15.19 83.89
#